data_AF-V4BDR4-F1
#
_entry.id   AF-V4BDR4-F1
#
_cell.length_a   1.000
_cell.length_b   1.000
_cell.length_c   1.000
_cell.angle_alpha   90.00
_cell.angle_beta   90.00
_cell.angle_gamma   90.00
#
_symmetry.space_group_name_H-M   'P 1'
#
loop_
_entity.id
_entity.type
_entity.pdbx_description
1 polymer ?
#
loop_
_entity_poly.entity_id
_entity_poly.type
_entity_poly.pdbx_seq_one_letter_code
_entity_poly.pdbx_strand_id
1 'polypeptide(L)'
;MLEDNNLGHPRINVRREQFKKNIGHFRLKILGGKRVSFQCKLYIYQRKGHANYHTGTSYFSIQCHEGDIKPHYIIKGSVYKGNIKYNLDTVEKQVEDLTDSLRRETTLYKLVRDTEQYTDHQSDYQRLHARTTRYLIQKVKRRRKRSSLKEIFLDVLVVTDYAIYKEWMVRENDINNKTKDNIRRYFSHIINGVSARYKSMASTIKINIRLVGIIIADSSETAPWTERHKEKVESRYEVDADIVLEALKHWVINSTDIPPHDHVMLFTGYDLFGNDNGFRFNYTTGLAYIGTMCQGDGRSVSIVEDHGGFQSVGTATHEIGHSLGADHDGTNNTCSSKNRYIMAGQSFNETSNNAFNPWTFSRCSIKYFTDYINSIGDSIKQRQCLLNKIEVDVTLPDVIDDQPGQEFTPDQQCTNIYGNTSYLCRGTSFGLGESICKAMFCRNPHTTRKCVLHSAAEGTSCGDRKWCHQGHCVYSKLAPSRQAGCIFGDQAGVIFEGKTCDMLLKESPGYCYIQSFWDRCCQSCYSLQTGVKGCEFGDKVLHCKKANCGQNVSNGTLYDIDCCGTCSYKEHQATTVSSIETTAATVSTNKACEDTTFYNRTCSNYLQLNGKLECYKRQVYEKCCQSCSKMRARNDGM
;
A
#
# COMPACT_ATOMS: atom_id res chain seq x y z
N MET A 1 21.50 61.24 -16.49
CA MET A 1 22.88 61.73 -16.25
C MET A 1 23.51 60.75 -15.26
N LEU A 2 24.30 59.80 -15.78
CA LEU A 2 25.78 59.76 -15.67
C LEU A 2 26.21 59.38 -14.24
N GLU A 3 27.07 58.41 -13.94
CA GLU A 3 27.86 57.47 -14.76
C GLU A 3 28.55 56.45 -13.82
N ASP A 4 28.95 55.31 -14.38
CA ASP A 4 29.81 54.27 -13.79
C ASP A 4 31.23 54.77 -13.43
N ASN A 5 31.87 54.12 -12.44
CA ASN A 5 33.21 53.53 -12.64
C ASN A 5 33.69 52.58 -11.52
N ASN A 6 33.80 51.31 -11.91
CA ASN A 6 34.70 50.22 -11.53
C ASN A 6 35.84 50.43 -10.51
N LEU A 7 35.95 49.51 -9.55
CA LEU A 7 37.21 48.86 -9.15
C LEU A 7 36.97 47.35 -8.91
N GLY A 8 37.58 46.53 -9.76
CA GLY A 8 37.39 45.09 -9.82
C GLY A 8 38.06 44.31 -8.68
N HIS A 9 37.36 43.29 -8.19
CA HIS A 9 37.95 42.26 -7.33
C HIS A 9 38.81 41.28 -8.15
N PRO A 10 40.07 41.00 -7.76
CA PRO A 10 40.90 40.05 -8.47
C PRO A 10 40.39 38.62 -8.27
N ARG A 11 40.01 37.96 -9.37
CA ARG A 11 39.83 36.50 -9.41
C ARG A 11 41.20 35.83 -9.20
N ILE A 12 41.44 35.29 -8.01
CA ILE A 12 42.59 34.40 -7.78
C ILE A 12 42.31 33.07 -8.49
N ASN A 13 42.86 32.92 -9.70
CA ASN A 13 42.93 31.65 -10.41
C ASN A 13 43.98 30.75 -9.74
N VAL A 14 43.56 29.87 -8.83
CA VAL A 14 44.46 28.82 -8.29
C VAL A 14 44.53 27.68 -9.31
N ARG A 15 45.52 27.73 -10.23
CA ARG A 15 45.89 26.56 -11.06
C ARG A 15 46.33 25.43 -10.12
N ARG A 16 45.59 24.31 -10.09
CA ARG A 16 46.05 23.03 -9.52
C ARG A 16 47.00 22.36 -10.51
N GLU A 17 48.31 22.49 -10.31
CA GLU A 17 49.27 21.62 -11.00
C GLU A 17 49.31 20.26 -10.30
N GLN A 18 48.83 19.20 -10.96
CA GLN A 18 49.02 17.82 -10.52
C GLN A 18 50.41 17.35 -10.94
N PHE A 19 51.31 17.15 -9.99
CA PHE A 19 52.56 16.42 -10.26
C PHE A 19 52.29 14.92 -10.21
N LYS A 20 52.09 14.29 -11.38
CA LYS A 20 52.10 12.83 -11.51
C LYS A 20 53.56 12.36 -11.54
N LYS A 21 54.09 11.89 -10.41
CA LYS A 21 55.38 11.19 -10.39
C LYS A 21 55.10 9.73 -10.02
N ASN A 22 55.35 8.80 -10.94
CA ASN A 22 55.36 7.37 -10.63
C ASN A 22 56.55 7.13 -9.69
N ILE A 23 56.28 6.90 -8.41
CA ILE A 23 57.32 6.57 -7.44
C ILE A 23 57.17 5.08 -7.13
N GLY A 24 57.93 4.24 -7.85
CA GLY A 24 58.45 2.93 -7.43
C GLY A 24 57.51 1.82 -6.91
N HIS A 25 58.08 0.61 -6.81
CA HIS A 25 57.47 -0.54 -6.12
C HIS A 25 57.63 -0.38 -4.60
N PHE A 26 56.58 -0.65 -3.81
CA PHE A 26 56.62 -0.55 -2.36
C PHE A 26 56.56 -1.94 -1.70
N ARG A 27 57.34 -2.14 -0.63
CA ARG A 27 57.22 -3.31 0.24
C ARG A 27 56.60 -2.87 1.56
N LEU A 28 55.42 -3.38 1.88
CA LEU A 28 54.72 -3.11 3.14
C LEU A 28 55.00 -4.24 4.14
N LYS A 29 55.20 -3.88 5.42
CA LYS A 29 55.32 -4.86 6.52
C LYS A 29 54.02 -4.83 7.31
N ILE A 30 53.24 -5.90 7.21
CA ILE A 30 52.01 -6.06 8.00
C ILE A 30 52.42 -6.50 9.42
N LEU A 31 51.89 -5.85 10.45
CA LEU A 31 52.04 -6.30 11.84
C LEU A 31 51.33 -7.65 12.00
N GLY A 32 52.08 -8.69 12.35
CA GLY A 32 51.61 -10.09 12.30
C GLY A 32 52.54 -11.06 11.54
N GLY A 33 53.74 -10.62 11.15
CA GLY A 33 54.84 -11.51 10.75
C GLY A 33 54.90 -11.87 9.26
N LYS A 34 53.83 -11.71 8.49
CA LYS A 34 53.87 -11.90 7.03
C LYS A 34 54.22 -10.59 6.30
N ARG A 35 55.38 -10.56 5.65
CA ARG A 35 55.74 -9.51 4.69
C ARG A 35 54.97 -9.77 3.41
N VAL A 36 54.18 -8.80 2.95
CA VAL A 36 53.44 -8.89 1.70
C VAL A 36 53.86 -7.71 0.83
N SER A 37 54.26 -7.98 -0.42
CA SER A 37 54.73 -6.96 -1.36
C SER A 37 53.60 -6.65 -2.34
N PHE A 38 53.25 -5.38 -2.50
CA PHE A 38 52.18 -4.94 -3.38
C PHE A 38 52.70 -3.96 -4.42
N GLN A 39 52.10 -3.96 -5.61
CA GLN A 39 52.38 -2.94 -6.62
C GLN A 39 51.30 -1.86 -6.55
N CYS A 40 51.63 -0.75 -5.89
CA CYS A 40 50.71 0.38 -5.75
C CYS A 40 51.30 1.66 -6.34
N LYS A 41 50.43 2.53 -6.86
CA LYS A 41 50.79 3.87 -7.33
C LYS A 41 50.56 4.88 -6.21
N LEU A 42 51.59 5.65 -5.87
CA LEU A 42 51.55 6.71 -4.87
C LEU A 42 51.38 8.08 -5.54
N TYR A 43 50.36 8.82 -5.15
CA TYR A 43 50.10 10.19 -5.61
C TYR A 43 50.35 11.17 -4.47
N ILE A 44 51.31 12.08 -4.61
CA ILE A 44 51.64 13.08 -3.59
C ILE A 44 51.14 14.46 -4.04
N TYR A 45 50.34 15.11 -3.19
CA TYR A 45 49.81 16.45 -3.39
C TYR A 45 50.56 17.44 -2.51
N GLN A 46 51.33 18.33 -3.13
CA GLN A 46 51.97 19.47 -2.46
C GLN A 46 51.20 20.76 -2.74
N ARG A 47 50.99 21.58 -1.71
CA ARG A 47 50.53 22.96 -1.88
C ARG A 47 51.77 23.83 -2.13
N LYS A 48 51.85 24.54 -3.26
CA LYS A 48 52.87 25.59 -3.46
C LYS A 48 52.61 26.69 -2.42
N GLY A 49 53.40 26.71 -1.36
CA GLY A 49 53.58 27.89 -0.52
C GLY A 49 54.52 28.88 -1.21
N HIS A 50 54.42 30.16 -0.85
CA HIS A 50 55.38 31.18 -1.28
C HIS A 50 56.82 30.74 -1.00
N ALA A 51 57.73 31.12 -1.90
CA ALA A 51 59.15 30.85 -1.79
C ALA A 51 59.68 31.24 -0.39
N ASN A 52 60.47 30.33 0.19
CA ASN A 52 61.28 30.46 1.41
C ASN A 52 60.81 29.78 2.72
N TYR A 53 59.76 28.95 2.74
CA TYR A 53 59.45 28.13 3.93
C TYR A 53 59.22 26.64 3.61
N HIS A 54 60.15 25.78 4.02
CA HIS A 54 60.12 24.32 3.84
C HIS A 54 59.25 23.58 4.88
N THR A 55 57.97 23.98 5.03
CA THR A 55 57.01 23.32 5.95
C THR A 55 55.61 23.14 5.32
N GLY A 56 55.55 22.80 4.03
CA GLY A 56 54.28 22.44 3.38
C GLY A 56 53.75 21.07 3.82
N THR A 57 52.59 21.02 4.47
CA THR A 57 51.86 19.77 4.71
C THR A 57 51.51 19.13 3.37
N SER A 58 52.01 17.91 3.12
CA SER A 58 51.76 17.16 1.89
C SER A 58 50.78 16.02 2.19
N TYR A 59 49.76 15.85 1.36
CA TYR A 59 48.81 14.72 1.46
C TYR A 59 49.13 13.75 0.34
N PHE A 60 48.80 12.47 0.52
CA PHE A 60 48.97 11.50 -0.55
C PHE A 60 47.78 10.53 -0.61
N SER A 61 47.58 9.95 -1.79
CA SER A 61 46.67 8.82 -1.98
C SER A 61 47.45 7.65 -2.57
N ILE A 62 47.19 6.45 -2.07
CA ILE A 62 47.74 5.20 -2.61
C ILE A 62 46.62 4.51 -3.38
N GLN A 63 46.90 4.10 -4.61
CA GLN A 63 46.00 3.29 -5.41
C GLN A 63 46.69 1.96 -5.72
N CYS A 64 46.14 0.87 -5.20
CA CYS A 64 46.58 -0.49 -5.48
C CYS A 64 45.61 -1.16 -6.45
N HIS A 65 46.05 -2.19 -7.16
CA HIS A 65 45.18 -2.96 -8.05
C HIS A 65 44.37 -4.01 -7.27
N GLU A 66 43.25 -4.44 -7.87
CA GLU A 66 42.22 -5.28 -7.24
C GLU A 66 42.81 -6.64 -6.82
N GLY A 67 42.67 -6.99 -5.53
CA GLY A 67 43.16 -8.25 -4.94
C GLY A 67 44.30 -8.12 -3.92
N ASP A 68 44.97 -6.97 -3.88
CA ASP A 68 46.19 -6.82 -3.08
C ASP A 68 45.93 -6.48 -1.60
N ILE A 69 44.89 -5.71 -1.24
CA ILE A 69 44.70 -5.27 0.16
C ILE A 69 43.33 -5.70 0.67
N LYS A 70 43.31 -6.54 1.73
CA LYS A 70 42.05 -6.82 2.46
C LYS A 70 41.67 -5.64 3.37
N PRO A 71 40.38 -5.35 3.56
CA PRO A 71 39.88 -4.14 4.24
C PRO A 71 40.24 -4.00 5.73
N HIS A 72 40.90 -4.99 6.35
CA HIS A 72 41.23 -4.99 7.78
C HIS A 72 42.73 -4.78 8.09
N TYR A 73 43.57 -4.47 7.10
CA TYR A 73 44.99 -4.25 7.35
C TYR A 73 45.30 -2.81 7.78
N ILE A 74 45.88 -2.66 8.98
CA ILE A 74 46.45 -1.38 9.44
C ILE A 74 47.79 -1.17 8.73
N ILE A 75 47.85 -0.19 7.83
CA ILE A 75 49.06 0.16 7.09
C ILE A 75 49.92 1.09 7.95
N LYS A 76 50.98 0.54 8.56
CA LYS A 76 52.08 1.31 9.17
C LYS A 76 53.36 1.07 8.37
N GLY A 77 54.09 2.13 8.04
CA GLY A 77 55.32 2.00 7.25
C GLY A 77 56.02 3.33 7.02
N SER A 78 57.11 3.28 6.27
CA SER A 78 57.90 4.46 5.90
C SER A 78 58.13 4.48 4.40
N VAL A 79 58.05 5.67 3.80
CA VAL A 79 58.35 5.90 2.38
C VAL A 79 59.56 6.82 2.26
N TYR A 80 60.44 6.53 1.31
CA TYR A 80 61.62 7.34 1.02
C TYR A 80 61.43 8.14 -0.27
N LYS A 81 61.81 9.42 -0.25
CA LYS A 81 61.94 10.26 -1.44
C LYS A 81 63.36 10.80 -1.49
N GLY A 82 64.21 10.19 -2.31
CA GLY A 82 65.66 10.38 -2.18
C GLY A 82 66.15 9.83 -0.84
N ASN A 83 66.97 10.58 -0.11
CA ASN A 83 67.49 10.18 1.21
C ASN A 83 66.56 10.54 2.39
N ILE A 84 65.37 11.11 2.13
CA ILE A 84 64.46 11.59 3.17
C ILE A 84 63.39 10.53 3.47
N LYS A 85 63.29 10.12 4.74
CA LYS A 85 62.30 9.18 5.26
C LYS A 85 61.04 9.91 5.74
N TYR A 86 59.88 9.38 5.38
CA TYR A 86 58.59 9.83 5.90
C TYR A 86 57.82 8.67 6.52
N ASN A 87 57.15 8.89 7.65
CA ASN A 87 56.33 7.87 8.32
C ASN A 87 54.85 8.02 7.98
N LEU A 88 54.18 6.87 7.87
CA LEU A 88 52.74 6.73 7.61
C LEU A 88 52.02 6.47 8.93
N ASP A 89 51.26 7.45 9.42
CA ASP A 89 50.40 7.29 10.60
C ASP A 89 48.94 7.07 10.19
N THR A 90 48.30 6.07 10.79
CA THR A 90 46.84 5.86 10.71
C THR A 90 46.12 6.92 11.53
N VAL A 91 45.24 7.68 10.89
CA VAL A 91 44.25 8.50 11.60
C VAL A 91 43.10 7.56 11.97
N GLU A 92 43.06 7.11 13.21
CA GLU A 92 41.94 6.32 13.72
C GLU A 92 40.71 7.23 13.80
N LYS A 93 39.71 6.98 12.94
CA LYS A 93 38.40 7.61 13.08
C LYS A 93 37.32 6.60 12.70
N GLN A 94 36.48 6.27 13.67
CA GLN A 94 35.16 5.66 13.45
C GLN A 94 34.40 6.50 12.43
N VAL A 95 34.04 5.89 11.31
CA VAL A 95 33.09 6.42 10.34
C VAL A 95 32.28 5.24 9.84
N GLU A 96 31.11 5.04 10.44
CA GLU A 96 30.01 4.31 9.80
C GLU A 96 29.36 5.23 8.75
N ASP A 97 29.24 4.65 7.55
CA ASP A 97 28.46 5.00 6.37
C ASP A 97 28.61 6.35 5.64
N LEU A 98 29.06 6.21 4.39
CA LEU A 98 28.80 7.14 3.28
C LEU A 98 28.23 6.34 2.11
N THR A 99 27.01 6.66 1.74
CA THR A 99 26.23 6.08 0.64
C THR A 99 26.85 6.34 -0.75
N ASP A 100 27.20 5.24 -1.41
CA ASP A 100 26.79 4.81 -2.75
C ASP A 100 27.04 5.66 -4.02
N SER A 101 28.01 6.58 -4.04
CA SER A 101 28.52 7.07 -5.34
C SER A 101 29.96 7.55 -5.37
N LEU A 102 30.91 6.66 -5.04
CA LEU A 102 32.33 6.78 -5.40
C LEU A 102 32.93 5.37 -5.58
N ARG A 103 32.53 4.69 -6.66
CA ARG A 103 33.19 3.47 -7.15
C ARG A 103 34.64 3.81 -7.56
N ARG A 104 35.58 3.64 -6.61
CA ARG A 104 37.01 3.26 -6.73
C ARG A 104 37.77 3.81 -5.52
N GLU A 105 38.13 2.91 -4.62
CA GLU A 105 38.78 3.15 -3.34
C GLU A 105 40.07 3.98 -3.47
N THR A 106 40.14 5.09 -2.74
CA THR A 106 41.41 5.73 -2.38
C THR A 106 41.30 6.24 -0.94
N THR A 107 42.00 5.58 -0.02
CA THR A 107 42.08 6.01 1.39
C THR A 107 43.06 7.18 1.51
N LEU A 108 42.67 8.24 2.24
CA LEU A 108 43.48 9.44 2.43
C LEU A 108 44.32 9.29 3.71
N TYR A 109 45.65 9.43 3.59
CA TYR A 109 46.58 9.32 4.72
C TYR A 109 47.42 10.59 4.89
N LYS A 110 47.84 10.89 6.12
CA LYS A 110 48.67 12.05 6.45
C LYS A 110 50.15 11.65 6.49
N LEU A 111 51.00 12.36 5.74
CA LEU A 111 52.46 12.24 5.86
C LEU A 111 52.94 13.13 7.00
N VAL A 112 53.66 12.52 7.95
CA VAL A 112 54.40 13.24 8.99
C VAL A 112 55.90 13.15 8.64
N ARG A 113 56.56 14.31 8.55
CA ARG A 113 58.01 14.38 8.37
C ARG A 113 58.65 14.20 9.74
N ASP A 114 59.49 13.18 9.91
CA ASP A 114 60.39 13.14 11.06
C ASP A 114 61.39 14.27 10.89
N THR A 115 61.20 15.34 11.67
CA THR A 115 62.27 16.28 11.94
C THR A 115 62.45 16.32 13.44
N GLU A 116 63.61 15.85 13.90
CA GLU A 116 64.17 16.25 15.18
C GLU A 116 64.37 17.77 15.11
N GLN A 117 63.37 18.53 15.55
CA GLN A 117 63.49 19.81 16.24
C GLN A 117 62.12 20.45 16.36
N TYR A 118 61.67 20.50 17.61
CA TYR A 118 60.64 21.38 18.12
C TYR A 118 61.09 22.83 17.92
N THR A 119 60.21 23.73 17.48
CA THR A 119 59.95 25.02 18.16
C THR A 119 58.85 25.84 17.46
N ASP A 120 57.90 26.25 18.30
CA ASP A 120 57.24 27.55 18.36
C ASP A 120 56.49 28.07 17.12
N HIS A 121 55.20 27.74 16.98
CA HIS A 121 54.14 28.57 16.34
C HIS A 121 52.75 27.91 16.52
N GLN A 122 52.40 27.55 17.76
CA GLN A 122 51.17 26.79 18.07
C GLN A 122 49.90 27.66 18.05
N SER A 123 50.02 28.97 18.20
CA SER A 123 48.90 29.91 18.38
C SER A 123 48.21 30.33 17.07
N ASP A 124 48.96 30.58 16.00
CA ASP A 124 48.40 31.00 14.71
C ASP A 124 47.79 29.82 13.92
N TYR A 125 48.34 28.62 14.11
CA TYR A 125 47.81 27.39 13.54
C TYR A 125 46.40 27.08 14.07
N GLN A 126 46.17 27.27 15.38
CA GLN A 126 44.86 27.04 16.01
C GLN A 126 43.80 28.05 15.53
N ARG A 127 44.17 29.32 15.32
CA ARG A 127 43.24 30.37 14.85
C ARG A 127 42.81 30.17 13.39
N LEU A 128 43.73 29.76 12.51
CA LEU A 128 43.43 29.47 11.11
C LEU A 128 42.64 28.16 10.95
N HIS A 129 42.94 27.13 11.77
CA HIS A 129 42.14 25.91 11.84
C HIS A 129 40.70 26.21 12.29
N ALA A 130 40.51 27.03 13.32
CA ALA A 130 39.18 27.38 13.83
C ALA A 130 38.30 28.12 12.79
N ARG A 131 38.89 29.03 12.00
CA ARG A 131 38.18 29.75 10.92
C ARG A 131 37.84 28.85 9.72
N THR A 132 38.78 27.99 9.31
CA THR A 132 38.59 27.10 8.15
C THR A 132 37.63 25.95 8.49
N THR A 133 37.73 25.40 9.70
CA THR A 133 36.79 24.41 10.23
C THR A 133 35.38 25.01 10.37
N ARG A 134 35.23 26.26 10.85
CA ARG A 134 33.91 26.92 10.88
C ARG A 134 33.31 27.13 9.49
N TYR A 135 34.10 27.57 8.51
CA TYR A 135 33.63 27.76 7.13
C TYR A 135 33.25 26.43 6.45
N LEU A 136 34.05 25.38 6.64
CA LEU A 136 33.75 24.04 6.12
C LEU A 136 32.55 23.41 6.83
N ILE A 137 32.42 23.56 8.15
CA ILE A 137 31.23 23.14 8.91
C ILE A 137 29.99 23.88 8.43
N GLN A 138 30.05 25.19 8.17
CA GLN A 138 28.92 25.96 7.64
C GLN A 138 28.55 25.54 6.21
N LYS A 139 29.54 25.21 5.37
CA LYS A 139 29.32 24.74 3.99
C LYS A 139 28.81 23.31 3.93
N VAL A 140 29.24 22.44 4.86
CA VAL A 140 28.71 21.08 5.08
C VAL A 140 27.30 21.16 5.68
N LYS A 141 27.02 22.05 6.65
CA LYS A 141 25.67 22.31 7.18
C LYS A 141 24.71 22.84 6.10
N ARG A 142 25.18 23.74 5.22
CA ARG A 142 24.40 24.24 4.07
C ARG A 142 24.18 23.17 2.99
N ARG A 143 25.13 22.24 2.78
CA ARG A 143 24.95 21.09 1.88
C ARG A 143 24.11 19.95 2.49
N ARG A 144 24.14 19.74 3.81
CA ARG A 144 23.28 18.80 4.56
C ARG A 144 21.80 19.16 4.47
N LYS A 145 21.47 20.42 4.17
CA LYS A 145 20.08 20.86 3.95
C LYS A 145 19.50 20.41 2.60
N ARG A 146 20.26 19.70 1.76
CA ARG A 146 19.79 19.05 0.51
C ARG A 146 19.75 17.51 0.70
N SER A 147 18.57 17.04 1.11
CA SER A 147 17.97 15.71 0.91
C SER A 147 18.89 14.47 1.04
N SER A 148 19.13 13.99 2.26
CA SER A 148 19.19 12.55 2.50
C SER A 148 17.77 12.07 2.81
N LEU A 149 17.33 10.96 2.22
CA LEU A 149 16.07 10.31 2.63
C LEU A 149 16.12 10.07 4.14
N LYS A 150 15.14 10.60 4.89
CA LYS A 150 15.03 10.37 6.33
C LYS A 150 14.13 9.17 6.52
N GLU A 151 14.67 8.07 7.02
CA GLU A 151 13.87 6.91 7.40
C GLU A 151 13.60 6.97 8.90
N ILE A 152 12.35 6.75 9.28
CA ILE A 152 11.94 6.63 10.68
C ILE A 152 11.18 5.32 10.91
N PHE A 153 11.24 4.83 12.13
CA PHE A 153 10.50 3.68 12.62
C PHE A 153 9.53 4.19 13.68
N LEU A 154 8.28 3.75 13.60
CA LEU A 154 7.23 4.10 14.55
C LEU A 154 6.67 2.79 15.08
N ASP A 155 7.03 2.48 16.31
CA ASP A 155 6.73 1.24 16.99
C ASP A 155 5.40 1.36 17.76
N VAL A 156 4.37 0.71 17.23
CA VAL A 156 2.99 0.76 17.75
C VAL A 156 2.73 -0.44 18.65
N LEU A 157 2.26 -0.15 19.86
CA LEU A 157 1.65 -1.13 20.75
C LEU A 157 0.14 -1.10 20.54
N VAL A 158 -0.43 -2.24 20.17
CA VAL A 158 -1.88 -2.39 20.05
C VAL A 158 -2.45 -2.83 21.39
N VAL A 159 -3.55 -2.22 21.79
CA VAL A 159 -4.37 -2.64 22.95
C VAL A 159 -5.75 -2.96 22.42
N THR A 160 -6.35 -4.06 22.85
CA THR A 160 -7.75 -4.41 22.54
C THR A 160 -8.54 -4.47 23.83
N ASP A 161 -9.79 -4.01 23.78
CA ASP A 161 -10.68 -4.05 24.93
C ASP A 161 -11.43 -5.38 25.07
N TYR A 162 -12.18 -5.48 26.17
CA TYR A 162 -12.96 -6.68 26.47
C TYR A 162 -14.08 -6.94 25.46
N ALA A 163 -14.64 -5.91 24.82
CA ALA A 163 -15.67 -6.07 23.80
C ALA A 163 -15.14 -6.89 22.61
N ILE A 164 -13.95 -6.54 22.11
CA ILE A 164 -13.27 -7.31 21.04
C ILE A 164 -13.07 -8.76 21.50
N TYR A 165 -12.46 -8.98 22.66
CA TYR A 165 -12.20 -10.35 23.14
C TYR A 165 -13.49 -11.18 23.21
N LYS A 166 -14.56 -10.60 23.76
CA LYS A 166 -15.86 -11.25 23.89
C LYS A 166 -16.48 -11.59 22.54
N GLU A 167 -16.38 -10.71 21.54
CA GLU A 167 -16.91 -10.98 20.21
C GLU A 167 -16.18 -12.14 19.53
N TRP A 168 -14.85 -12.14 19.56
CA TRP A 168 -14.05 -13.22 18.98
C TRP A 168 -14.30 -14.56 19.68
N MET A 169 -14.43 -14.55 21.01
CA MET A 169 -14.79 -15.72 21.81
C MET A 169 -16.13 -16.33 21.37
N VAL A 170 -17.15 -15.49 21.13
CA VAL A 170 -18.47 -15.94 20.65
C VAL A 170 -18.39 -16.47 19.22
N ARG A 171 -17.62 -15.80 18.34
CA ARG A 171 -17.46 -16.22 16.93
C ARG A 171 -16.78 -17.58 16.80
N GLU A 172 -15.77 -17.83 17.63
CA GLU A 172 -14.98 -19.06 17.57
C GLU A 172 -15.56 -20.21 18.38
N ASN A 173 -16.53 -19.92 19.25
CA ASN A 173 -17.03 -20.84 20.25
C ASN A 173 -15.89 -21.44 21.09
N ASP A 174 -14.89 -20.61 21.43
CA ASP A 174 -13.69 -20.99 22.16
C ASP A 174 -13.26 -19.88 23.15
N ILE A 175 -12.95 -20.27 24.39
CA ILE A 175 -12.60 -19.37 25.51
C ILE A 175 -11.10 -19.38 25.84
N ASN A 176 -10.24 -19.84 24.92
CA ASN A 176 -8.84 -20.14 25.19
C ASN A 176 -7.82 -19.33 24.35
N ASN A 177 -6.57 -19.78 24.34
CA ASN A 177 -5.46 -19.19 23.61
C ASN A 177 -5.73 -18.98 22.11
N LYS A 178 -6.54 -19.83 21.47
CA LYS A 178 -6.88 -19.73 20.05
C LYS A 178 -7.56 -18.39 19.71
N THR A 179 -8.49 -17.95 20.55
CA THR A 179 -9.16 -16.64 20.42
C THR A 179 -8.13 -15.52 20.48
N LYS A 180 -7.18 -15.60 21.42
CA LYS A 180 -6.10 -14.61 21.54
C LYS A 180 -5.16 -14.64 20.33
N ASP A 181 -4.83 -15.81 19.81
CA ASP A 181 -3.95 -15.97 18.64
C ASP A 181 -4.59 -15.41 17.38
N ASN A 182 -5.91 -15.61 17.21
CA ASN A 182 -6.66 -15.04 16.09
C ASN A 182 -6.82 -13.52 16.21
N ILE A 183 -7.05 -12.98 17.42
CA ILE A 183 -6.99 -11.53 17.68
C ILE A 183 -5.60 -10.99 17.31
N ARG A 184 -4.52 -11.64 17.75
CA ARG A 184 -3.16 -11.23 17.41
C ARG A 184 -2.93 -11.21 15.91
N ARG A 185 -3.38 -12.26 15.21
CA ARG A 185 -3.27 -12.38 13.76
C ARG A 185 -4.05 -11.29 13.03
N TYR A 186 -5.29 -11.02 13.45
CA TYR A 186 -6.12 -9.97 12.88
C TYR A 186 -5.49 -8.59 13.03
N PHE A 187 -5.06 -8.20 14.23
CA PHE A 187 -4.46 -6.88 14.44
C PHE A 187 -3.06 -6.74 13.84
N SER A 188 -2.33 -7.84 13.65
CA SER A 188 -1.09 -7.84 12.86
C SER A 188 -1.36 -7.46 11.40
N HIS A 189 -2.44 -7.99 10.81
CA HIS A 189 -2.91 -7.59 9.48
C HIS A 189 -3.37 -6.13 9.42
N ILE A 190 -4.06 -5.63 10.47
CA ILE A 190 -4.46 -4.21 10.55
C ILE A 190 -3.22 -3.31 10.47
N ILE A 191 -2.21 -3.55 11.31
CA ILE A 191 -1.00 -2.72 11.33
C ILE A 191 -0.16 -2.87 10.07
N ASN A 192 -0.15 -4.04 9.42
CA ASN A 192 0.45 -4.20 8.09
C ASN A 192 -0.25 -3.32 7.05
N GLY A 193 -1.59 -3.27 7.05
CA GLY A 193 -2.37 -2.39 6.19
C GLY A 193 -2.07 -0.90 6.44
N VAL A 194 -1.93 -0.50 7.71
CA VAL A 194 -1.53 0.85 8.10
C VAL A 194 -0.12 1.16 7.58
N SER A 195 0.83 0.25 7.82
CA SER A 195 2.22 0.37 7.34
C SER A 195 2.30 0.53 5.82
N ALA A 196 1.49 -0.23 5.07
CA ALA A 196 1.43 -0.13 3.61
C ALA A 196 0.97 1.25 3.11
N ARG A 197 0.02 1.90 3.78
CA ARG A 197 -0.47 3.25 3.44
C ARG A 197 0.56 4.34 3.74
N TYR A 198 1.33 4.21 4.84
CA TYR A 198 2.45 5.13 5.11
C TYR A 198 3.60 4.93 4.13
N LYS A 199 3.90 3.69 3.73
CA LYS A 199 4.96 3.38 2.75
C LYS A 199 4.63 3.88 1.33
N SER A 200 3.36 4.02 0.96
CA SER A 200 2.95 4.48 -0.37
C SER A 200 3.07 6.00 -0.57
N MET A 201 3.42 6.75 0.49
CA MET A 201 3.59 8.19 0.40
C MET A 201 4.76 8.61 -0.49
N ALA A 202 4.49 9.49 -1.45
CA ALA A 202 5.51 10.18 -2.21
C ALA A 202 6.16 11.29 -1.38
N SER A 203 7.09 10.94 -0.49
CA SER A 203 7.78 11.87 0.41
C SER A 203 9.29 11.61 0.48
N THR A 204 10.05 12.63 0.86
CA THR A 204 11.48 12.47 1.22
C THR A 204 11.69 11.79 2.56
N ILE A 205 10.63 11.64 3.36
CA ILE A 205 10.64 10.90 4.62
C ILE A 205 9.90 9.59 4.42
N LYS A 206 10.57 8.48 4.77
CA LYS A 206 9.96 7.15 4.82
C LYS A 206 9.53 6.87 6.25
N ILE A 207 8.25 6.61 6.45
CA ILE A 207 7.67 6.27 7.75
C ILE A 207 7.37 4.77 7.75
N ASN A 208 8.06 4.02 8.61
CA ASN A 208 7.84 2.59 8.77
C ASN A 208 7.06 2.34 10.06
N ILE A 209 5.76 2.07 9.93
CA ILE A 209 4.94 1.63 11.06
C ILE A 209 5.23 0.15 11.33
N ARG A 210 5.49 -0.18 12.59
CA ARG A 210 5.82 -1.54 13.05
C ARG A 210 4.94 -1.89 14.26
N LEU A 211 4.39 -3.10 14.26
CA LEU A 211 3.75 -3.66 15.44
C LEU A 211 4.83 -4.23 16.36
N VAL A 212 4.85 -3.82 17.64
CA VAL A 212 5.81 -4.32 18.62
C VAL A 212 5.20 -5.19 19.72
N GLY A 213 3.90 -5.10 19.94
CA GLY A 213 3.17 -5.95 20.87
C GLY A 213 1.66 -5.79 20.76
N ILE A 214 0.93 -6.75 21.32
CA ILE A 214 -0.53 -6.67 21.46
C ILE A 214 -0.89 -7.02 22.91
N ILE A 215 -1.56 -6.09 23.60
CA ILE A 215 -2.21 -6.34 24.89
C ILE A 215 -3.69 -6.64 24.62
N ILE A 216 -4.16 -7.80 25.10
CA ILE A 216 -5.56 -8.22 25.00
C ILE A 216 -6.19 -8.16 26.38
N ALA A 217 -7.13 -7.23 26.58
CA ALA A 217 -7.96 -7.25 27.77
C ALA A 217 -9.04 -8.32 27.62
N ASP A 218 -8.87 -9.43 28.33
CA ASP A 218 -9.72 -10.62 28.24
C ASP A 218 -10.81 -10.66 29.32
N SER A 219 -10.89 -9.62 30.16
CA SER A 219 -11.93 -9.46 31.18
C SER A 219 -12.34 -7.99 31.35
N SER A 220 -13.49 -7.74 31.98
CA SER A 220 -13.94 -6.37 32.25
C SER A 220 -12.98 -5.58 33.15
N GLU A 221 -12.29 -6.28 34.05
CA GLU A 221 -11.37 -5.68 35.02
C GLU A 221 -10.05 -5.23 34.36
N THR A 222 -9.66 -5.89 33.27
CA THR A 222 -8.43 -5.60 32.51
C THR A 222 -8.63 -4.53 31.44
N ALA A 223 -9.86 -4.04 31.21
CA ALA A 223 -10.19 -2.95 30.30
C ALA A 223 -10.85 -1.73 31.00
N PRO A 224 -10.29 -1.18 32.09
CA PRO A 224 -10.95 -0.12 32.87
C PRO A 224 -11.20 1.18 32.08
N TRP A 225 -10.41 1.45 31.03
CA TRP A 225 -10.54 2.64 30.19
C TRP A 225 -11.81 2.65 29.32
N THR A 226 -12.38 1.50 28.96
CA THR A 226 -13.68 1.40 28.27
C THR A 226 -14.79 0.92 29.20
N GLU A 227 -14.53 -0.11 30.00
CA GLU A 227 -15.57 -0.81 30.78
C GLU A 227 -16.22 0.05 31.87
N ARG A 228 -15.49 1.02 32.43
CA ARG A 228 -16.04 1.96 33.43
C ARG A 228 -16.85 3.11 32.81
N HIS A 229 -16.74 3.29 31.50
CA HIS A 229 -17.30 4.43 30.77
C HIS A 229 -18.33 4.03 29.71
N LYS A 230 -18.62 2.73 29.57
CA LYS A 230 -19.59 2.24 28.60
C LYS A 230 -21.02 2.57 29.02
N GLU A 231 -21.78 3.03 28.05
CA GLU A 231 -23.19 3.35 28.17
C GLU A 231 -23.99 2.39 27.31
N LYS A 232 -25.13 1.92 27.82
CA LYS A 232 -26.02 1.07 27.02
C LYS A 232 -27.00 1.94 26.24
N VAL A 233 -26.93 1.89 24.92
CA VAL A 233 -27.85 2.59 24.00
C VAL A 233 -28.56 1.55 23.15
N GLU A 234 -29.87 1.45 23.33
CA GLU A 234 -30.70 0.41 22.72
C GLU A 234 -30.16 -1.03 22.97
N SER A 235 -29.69 -1.70 21.91
CA SER A 235 -29.17 -3.07 21.95
C SER A 235 -27.64 -3.14 21.98
N ARG A 236 -26.93 -2.01 21.91
CA ARG A 236 -25.47 -1.94 21.85
C ARG A 236 -24.89 -1.09 22.98
N TYR A 237 -23.58 -1.20 23.18
CA TYR A 237 -22.83 -0.38 24.11
C TYR A 237 -22.01 0.63 23.31
N GLU A 238 -22.00 1.86 23.80
CA GLU A 238 -21.25 2.97 23.22
C GLU A 238 -20.31 3.56 24.29
N VAL A 239 -19.21 4.20 23.87
CA VAL A 239 -18.27 4.89 24.77
C VAL A 239 -17.90 6.26 24.24
N ASP A 240 -17.73 7.23 25.14
CA ASP A 240 -17.32 8.59 24.78
C ASP A 240 -15.84 8.59 24.39
N ALA A 241 -15.54 8.99 23.16
CA ALA A 241 -14.21 8.95 22.59
C ALA A 241 -13.20 9.80 23.39
N ASP A 242 -13.59 11.00 23.83
CA ASP A 242 -12.72 11.91 24.57
C ASP A 242 -12.41 11.35 25.97
N ILE A 243 -13.42 10.81 26.65
CA ILE A 243 -13.26 10.22 27.99
C ILE A 243 -12.36 8.99 27.93
N VAL A 244 -12.58 8.09 26.97
CA VAL A 244 -11.78 6.86 26.83
C VAL A 244 -10.34 7.19 26.44
N LEU A 245 -10.11 8.17 25.55
CA LEU A 245 -8.76 8.60 25.17
C LEU A 245 -7.99 9.18 26.36
N GLU A 246 -8.63 10.00 27.21
CA GLU A 246 -8.01 10.52 28.43
C GLU A 246 -7.76 9.40 29.47
N ALA A 247 -8.71 8.47 29.64
CA ALA A 247 -8.52 7.31 30.51
C ALA A 247 -7.36 6.41 30.06
N LEU A 248 -7.22 6.18 28.75
CA LEU A 248 -6.11 5.42 28.16
C LEU A 248 -4.77 6.12 28.41
N LYS A 249 -4.67 7.42 28.14
CA LYS A 249 -3.47 8.23 28.46
C LYS A 249 -3.08 8.08 29.93
N HIS A 250 -4.04 8.20 30.85
CA HIS A 250 -3.77 8.03 32.29
C HIS A 250 -3.28 6.63 32.63
N TRP A 251 -3.85 5.60 32.02
CA TRP A 251 -3.38 4.23 32.18
C TRP A 251 -1.93 4.07 31.68
N VAL A 252 -1.61 4.58 30.48
CA VAL A 252 -0.25 4.51 29.90
C VAL A 252 0.80 5.16 30.80
N ILE A 253 0.49 6.30 31.44
CA ILE A 253 1.43 7.00 32.32
C ILE A 253 1.64 6.26 33.65
N ASN A 254 0.59 5.63 34.17
CA ASN A 254 0.59 5.06 35.52
C ASN A 254 0.98 3.58 35.57
N SER A 255 0.96 2.88 34.43
CA SER A 255 1.32 1.47 34.36
C SER A 255 2.82 1.26 34.18
N THR A 256 3.39 0.34 34.95
CA THR A 256 4.81 -0.05 34.86
C THR A 256 5.06 -1.19 33.89
N ASP A 257 4.03 -1.95 33.53
CA ASP A 257 4.14 -3.24 32.85
C ASP A 257 3.79 -3.16 31.35
N ILE A 258 3.78 -1.95 30.79
CA ILE A 258 3.50 -1.74 29.37
C ILE A 258 4.80 -1.97 28.57
N PRO A 259 4.80 -2.83 27.53
CA PRO A 259 5.97 -3.03 26.68
C PRO A 259 6.47 -1.71 26.08
N PRO A 260 7.77 -1.55 25.83
CA PRO A 260 8.30 -0.36 25.18
C PRO A 260 7.59 -0.08 23.84
N HIS A 261 7.25 1.19 23.59
CA HIS A 261 6.50 1.62 22.40
C HIS A 261 6.72 3.11 22.14
N ASP A 262 6.39 3.56 20.93
CA ASP A 262 6.32 4.98 20.57
C ASP A 262 4.88 5.51 20.64
N HIS A 263 3.90 4.63 20.38
CA HIS A 263 2.49 4.95 20.33
C HIS A 263 1.62 3.78 20.82
N VAL A 264 0.60 4.06 21.63
CA VAL A 264 -0.41 3.06 22.03
C VAL A 264 -1.69 3.29 21.24
N MET A 265 -2.13 2.28 20.51
CA MET A 265 -3.38 2.32 19.76
C MET A 265 -4.38 1.35 20.38
N LEU A 266 -5.41 1.88 21.02
CA LEU A 266 -6.52 1.09 21.53
C LEU A 266 -7.54 0.84 20.42
N PHE A 267 -7.90 -0.42 20.21
CA PHE A 267 -9.06 -0.82 19.45
C PHE A 267 -10.20 -1.21 20.40
N THR A 268 -11.41 -0.74 20.09
CA THR A 268 -12.62 -1.06 20.86
C THR A 268 -13.70 -1.65 19.98
N GLY A 269 -14.41 -2.65 20.51
CA GLY A 269 -15.61 -3.20 19.88
C GLY A 269 -16.89 -2.43 20.24
N TYR A 270 -16.78 -1.36 21.02
CA TYR A 270 -17.90 -0.46 21.34
C TYR A 270 -18.03 0.64 20.29
N ASP A 271 -19.26 1.06 19.99
CA ASP A 271 -19.50 2.19 19.10
C ASP A 271 -18.97 3.47 19.78
N LEU A 272 -18.14 4.24 19.08
CA LEU A 272 -17.63 5.51 19.58
C LEU A 272 -18.66 6.62 19.34
N PHE A 273 -18.78 7.52 20.31
CA PHE A 273 -19.46 8.80 20.12
C PHE A 273 -18.59 9.94 20.62
N GLY A 274 -18.80 11.13 20.05
CA GLY A 274 -18.24 12.37 20.59
C GLY A 274 -19.32 13.20 21.27
N ASN A 275 -18.87 14.11 22.13
CA ASN A 275 -19.74 15.06 22.81
C ASN A 275 -19.12 16.46 22.73
N ASP A 276 -19.75 17.35 21.96
CA ASP A 276 -19.32 18.74 21.87
C ASP A 276 -20.41 19.65 22.47
N ASN A 277 -20.08 20.35 23.55
CA ASN A 277 -20.99 21.25 24.27
C ASN A 277 -22.34 20.61 24.65
N GLY A 278 -22.34 19.33 25.01
CA GLY A 278 -23.55 18.59 25.37
C GLY A 278 -24.29 17.97 24.18
N PHE A 279 -23.82 18.17 22.95
CA PHE A 279 -24.36 17.55 21.75
C PHE A 279 -23.60 16.26 21.44
N ARG A 280 -24.28 15.13 21.62
CA ARG A 280 -23.79 13.80 21.25
C ARG A 280 -23.84 13.60 19.74
N PHE A 281 -22.77 13.02 19.17
CA PHE A 281 -22.73 12.60 17.78
C PHE A 281 -22.05 11.24 17.60
N ASN A 282 -22.67 10.36 16.81
CA ASN A 282 -22.28 8.95 16.65
C ASN A 282 -21.63 8.68 15.27
N TYR A 283 -20.78 9.59 14.78
CA TYR A 283 -20.02 9.39 13.53
C TYR A 283 -18.51 9.31 13.76
N THR A 284 -18.06 9.45 15.00
CA THR A 284 -16.66 9.26 15.40
C THR A 284 -16.33 7.78 15.28
N THR A 285 -15.27 7.42 14.55
CA THR A 285 -14.78 6.03 14.48
C THR A 285 -13.35 5.91 15.04
N GLY A 286 -12.72 7.03 15.38
CA GLY A 286 -11.41 7.09 16.01
C GLY A 286 -11.13 8.48 16.56
N LEU A 287 -10.16 8.57 17.46
CA LEU A 287 -9.70 9.83 18.04
C LEU A 287 -8.24 9.72 18.49
N ALA A 288 -7.46 10.78 18.26
CA ALA A 288 -6.08 10.90 18.71
C ALA A 288 -5.73 12.34 19.09
N TYR A 289 -4.72 12.50 19.94
CA TYR A 289 -4.13 13.80 20.18
C TYR A 289 -3.27 14.24 18.98
N ILE A 290 -3.42 15.50 18.57
CA ILE A 290 -2.66 16.03 17.43
C ILE A 290 -1.23 16.38 17.84
N GLY A 291 -0.24 15.87 17.10
CA GLY A 291 1.17 16.23 17.23
C GLY A 291 1.81 15.76 18.53
N THR A 292 1.34 14.65 19.10
CA THR A 292 1.82 14.13 20.39
C THR A 292 2.71 12.90 20.29
N MET A 293 2.97 12.41 19.07
CA MET A 293 3.88 11.29 18.83
C MET A 293 5.23 11.52 19.52
N CYS A 294 5.69 10.56 20.32
CA CYS A 294 6.96 10.65 21.06
C CYS A 294 7.12 11.84 22.04
N GLN A 295 6.05 12.53 22.46
CA GLN A 295 6.17 13.64 23.42
C GLN A 295 6.55 13.18 24.85
N GLY A 296 6.27 11.93 25.20
CA GLY A 296 6.63 11.33 26.49
C GLY A 296 5.76 11.74 27.68
N ASP A 297 4.64 12.43 27.43
CA ASP A 297 3.66 12.88 28.42
C ASP A 297 2.39 12.01 28.43
N GLY A 298 2.48 10.80 27.87
CA GLY A 298 1.37 9.85 27.73
C GLY A 298 0.35 10.18 26.64
N ARG A 299 0.45 11.31 25.94
CA ARG A 299 -0.50 11.68 24.88
C ARG A 299 -0.21 11.03 23.53
N SER A 300 0.84 10.23 23.39
CA SER A 300 1.09 9.42 22.18
C SER A 300 0.17 8.19 22.19
N VAL A 301 -1.13 8.45 22.14
CA VAL A 301 -2.19 7.44 22.19
C VAL A 301 -3.31 7.77 21.21
N SER A 302 -3.99 6.75 20.71
CA SER A 302 -5.20 6.87 19.89
C SER A 302 -6.21 5.77 20.22
N ILE A 303 -7.48 6.03 19.95
CA ILE A 303 -8.55 5.03 20.02
C ILE A 303 -9.19 4.84 18.64
N VAL A 304 -9.59 3.61 18.31
CA VAL A 304 -10.18 3.24 17.03
C VAL A 304 -11.30 2.22 17.25
N GLU A 305 -12.46 2.46 16.66
CA GLU A 305 -13.56 1.52 16.60
C GLU A 305 -13.23 0.39 15.60
N ASP A 306 -13.37 -0.87 16.03
CA ASP A 306 -13.22 -2.04 15.17
C ASP A 306 -14.29 -3.08 15.45
N HIS A 307 -15.20 -3.23 14.49
CA HIS A 307 -16.20 -4.30 14.45
C HIS A 307 -15.71 -5.53 13.67
N GLY A 308 -14.42 -5.62 13.34
CA GLY A 308 -13.88 -6.60 12.39
C GLY A 308 -13.96 -6.16 10.92
N GLY A 309 -13.51 -7.05 10.03
CA GLY A 309 -13.61 -6.85 8.58
C GLY A 309 -12.65 -5.81 8.00
N PHE A 310 -11.60 -5.43 8.74
CA PHE A 310 -10.46 -4.62 8.27
C PHE A 310 -10.77 -3.16 7.85
N GLN A 311 -11.96 -2.62 8.16
CA GLN A 311 -12.27 -1.21 7.89
C GLN A 311 -11.38 -0.26 8.69
N SER A 312 -11.09 -0.64 9.94
CA SER A 312 -10.34 0.15 10.91
C SER A 312 -8.92 0.46 10.46
N VAL A 313 -8.38 -0.21 9.43
CA VAL A 313 -7.10 0.16 8.80
C VAL A 313 -7.12 1.63 8.37
N GLY A 314 -8.22 2.10 7.81
CA GLY A 314 -8.36 3.50 7.38
C GLY A 314 -8.31 4.47 8.55
N THR A 315 -9.11 4.20 9.56
CA THR A 315 -9.20 5.03 10.77
C THR A 315 -7.89 4.99 11.57
N ALA A 316 -7.30 3.82 11.82
CA ALA A 316 -5.99 3.70 12.46
C ALA A 316 -4.89 4.48 11.72
N THR A 317 -4.91 4.45 10.38
CA THR A 317 -3.97 5.24 9.57
C THR A 317 -4.19 6.75 9.76
N HIS A 318 -5.45 7.17 9.84
CA HIS A 318 -5.87 8.55 10.09
C HIS A 318 -5.41 9.04 11.47
N GLU A 319 -5.60 8.24 12.52
CA GLU A 319 -5.26 8.60 13.89
C GLU A 319 -3.75 8.72 14.14
N ILE A 320 -2.93 7.87 13.52
CA ILE A 320 -1.47 8.07 13.50
C ILE A 320 -1.13 9.38 12.77
N GLY A 321 -1.93 9.76 11.76
CA GLY A 321 -1.75 10.99 11.00
C GLY A 321 -1.93 12.21 11.90
N HIS A 322 -2.98 12.22 12.72
CA HIS A 322 -3.17 13.22 13.78
C HIS A 322 -1.99 13.23 14.75
N SER A 323 -1.57 12.07 15.25
CA SER A 323 -0.44 11.96 16.18
C SER A 323 0.87 12.52 15.59
N LEU A 324 1.06 12.42 14.27
CA LEU A 324 2.16 13.01 13.49
C LEU A 324 1.91 14.48 13.08
N GLY A 325 0.88 15.12 13.65
CA GLY A 325 0.63 16.56 13.55
C GLY A 325 -0.22 17.00 12.37
N ALA A 326 -0.88 16.09 11.65
CA ALA A 326 -1.77 16.48 10.56
C ALA A 326 -3.14 16.92 11.06
N ASP A 327 -3.62 18.06 10.55
CA ASP A 327 -5.05 18.40 10.58
C ASP A 327 -5.81 17.64 9.48
N HIS A 328 -7.14 17.66 9.58
CA HIS A 328 -8.00 17.23 8.48
C HIS A 328 -7.76 18.03 7.19
N ASP A 329 -7.85 17.38 6.04
CA ASP A 329 -7.87 18.07 4.75
C ASP A 329 -9.05 19.04 4.69
N GLY A 330 -8.76 20.32 4.39
CA GLY A 330 -9.75 21.39 4.37
C GLY A 330 -9.88 22.16 5.70
N THR A 331 -9.20 21.71 6.76
CA THR A 331 -9.09 22.44 8.03
C THR A 331 -7.73 23.09 8.11
N ASN A 332 -7.68 24.42 8.05
CA ASN A 332 -6.45 25.22 8.12
C ASN A 332 -5.38 24.87 7.05
N ASN A 333 -5.77 24.23 5.95
CA ASN A 333 -4.87 23.89 4.84
C ASN A 333 -5.56 23.95 3.47
N THR A 334 -4.75 23.87 2.41
CA THR A 334 -5.20 24.05 1.02
C THR A 334 -5.76 22.80 0.34
N CYS A 335 -5.82 21.67 1.03
CA CYS A 335 -6.38 20.43 0.50
C CYS A 335 -7.89 20.40 0.76
N SER A 336 -8.65 19.65 -0.04
CA SER A 336 -10.11 19.59 0.12
C SER A 336 -10.52 18.24 0.69
N SER A 337 -11.34 18.24 1.74
CA SER A 337 -11.95 17.03 2.29
C SER A 337 -12.76 16.25 1.24
N LYS A 338 -13.35 16.94 0.25
CA LYS A 338 -14.07 16.33 -0.89
C LYS A 338 -13.22 15.40 -1.75
N ASN A 339 -11.90 15.51 -1.66
CA ASN A 339 -10.98 14.62 -2.36
C ASN A 339 -10.83 13.26 -1.66
N ARG A 340 -11.37 13.05 -0.45
CA ARG A 340 -11.42 11.73 0.21
C ARG A 340 -10.04 11.08 0.44
N TYR A 341 -8.99 11.87 0.58
CA TYR A 341 -7.70 11.34 1.06
C TYR A 341 -7.84 10.84 2.50
N ILE A 342 -6.88 10.08 2.99
CA ILE A 342 -6.92 9.47 4.34
C ILE A 342 -7.30 10.48 5.44
N MET A 343 -6.79 11.73 5.37
CA MET A 343 -7.08 12.78 6.37
C MET A 343 -8.35 13.59 6.08
N ALA A 344 -9.26 13.12 5.23
CA ALA A 344 -10.56 13.76 5.07
C ALA A 344 -11.39 13.57 6.36
N GLY A 345 -11.71 14.68 7.05
CA GLY A 345 -12.45 14.62 8.32
C GLY A 345 -13.94 14.31 8.20
N GLN A 346 -14.46 14.11 6.99
CA GLN A 346 -15.86 13.75 6.72
C GLN A 346 -15.94 12.84 5.50
N SER A 347 -17.02 12.06 5.44
CA SER A 347 -17.33 11.22 4.28
C SER A 347 -17.89 12.03 3.12
N PHE A 348 -17.32 11.85 1.93
CA PHE A 348 -17.81 12.44 0.68
C PHE A 348 -18.04 11.37 -0.38
N ASN A 349 -18.91 11.68 -1.34
CA ASN A 349 -19.24 10.78 -2.45
C ASN A 349 -18.03 10.46 -3.32
N GLU A 350 -17.94 9.20 -3.73
CA GLU A 350 -16.97 8.75 -4.72
C GLU A 350 -17.24 9.40 -6.08
N THR A 351 -16.16 9.79 -6.75
CA THR A 351 -16.10 10.19 -8.15
C THR A 351 -14.94 9.48 -8.81
N SER A 352 -14.91 9.45 -10.14
CA SER A 352 -13.79 8.84 -10.89
C SER A 352 -12.42 9.41 -10.53
N ASN A 353 -12.34 10.67 -10.08
CA ASN A 353 -11.09 11.35 -9.74
C ASN A 353 -10.62 11.11 -8.30
N ASN A 354 -11.51 10.68 -7.41
CA ASN A 354 -11.20 10.51 -5.98
C ASN A 354 -11.36 9.07 -5.48
N ALA A 355 -11.66 8.13 -6.38
CA ALA A 355 -12.01 6.76 -6.04
C ALA A 355 -10.91 6.03 -5.24
N PHE A 356 -9.64 6.31 -5.52
CA PHE A 356 -8.48 5.65 -4.90
C PHE A 356 -7.80 6.50 -3.81
N ASN A 357 -8.27 7.72 -3.59
CA ASN A 357 -7.72 8.61 -2.57
C ASN A 357 -7.84 8.05 -1.14
N PRO A 358 -8.86 7.23 -0.78
CA PRO A 358 -8.95 6.64 0.57
C PRO A 358 -7.76 5.75 0.99
N TRP A 359 -6.87 5.38 0.06
CA TRP A 359 -5.64 4.61 0.32
C TRP A 359 -4.36 5.48 0.30
N THR A 360 -4.49 6.80 0.13
CA THR A 360 -3.35 7.71 -0.02
C THR A 360 -3.50 8.98 0.81
N PHE A 361 -2.36 9.59 1.15
CA PHE A 361 -2.33 10.87 1.85
C PHE A 361 -2.33 12.04 0.87
N SER A 362 -2.96 13.14 1.28
CA SER A 362 -2.88 14.39 0.52
C SER A 362 -1.50 15.01 0.64
N ARG A 363 -1.18 15.94 -0.27
CA ARG A 363 0.04 16.76 -0.15
C ARG A 363 0.10 17.58 1.14
N CYS A 364 -1.04 17.90 1.74
CA CYS A 364 -1.11 18.66 3.00
C CYS A 364 -0.72 17.76 4.17
N SER A 365 -1.28 16.55 4.26
CA SER A 365 -0.90 15.57 5.29
C SER A 365 0.59 15.23 5.24
N ILE A 366 1.14 14.97 4.04
CA ILE A 366 2.57 14.70 3.86
C ILE A 366 3.43 15.88 4.34
N LYS A 367 2.99 17.12 4.12
CA LYS A 367 3.67 18.31 4.62
C LYS A 367 3.64 18.37 6.15
N TYR A 368 2.49 18.12 6.78
CA TYR A 368 2.38 18.08 8.23
C TYR A 368 3.33 17.06 8.85
N PHE A 369 3.35 15.82 8.33
CA PHE A 369 4.26 14.77 8.80
C PHE A 369 5.72 15.21 8.68
N THR A 370 6.06 15.81 7.54
CA THR A 370 7.43 16.30 7.28
C THR A 370 7.83 17.39 8.25
N ASP A 371 6.96 18.37 8.48
CA ASP A 371 7.21 19.49 9.38
C ASP A 371 7.33 19.00 10.83
N TYR A 372 6.45 18.09 11.26
CA TYR A 372 6.47 17.49 12.59
C TYR A 372 7.75 16.69 12.85
N ILE A 373 8.09 15.78 11.95
CA ILE A 373 9.30 14.94 12.08
C ILE A 373 10.59 15.78 12.05
N ASN A 374 10.55 16.94 11.39
CA ASN A 374 11.67 17.88 11.40
C ASN A 374 11.72 18.70 12.70
N SER A 375 10.57 19.08 13.30
CA SER A 375 10.52 19.88 14.53
C SER A 375 10.95 19.10 15.77
N ILE A 376 10.48 17.85 15.94
CA ILE A 376 10.92 16.97 17.04
C ILE A 376 12.37 16.51 16.88
N GLY A 377 12.94 16.72 15.69
CA GLY A 377 14.36 16.52 15.43
C GLY A 377 15.23 17.27 16.43
N ASP A 378 14.83 18.40 16.99
CA ASP A 378 15.70 19.19 17.87
C ASP A 378 15.83 18.64 19.32
N SER A 379 14.96 17.72 19.74
CA SER A 379 15.05 17.02 21.03
C SER A 379 15.71 15.66 20.89
N ILE A 380 16.81 15.40 21.63
CA ILE A 380 17.57 14.13 21.57
C ILE A 380 16.67 12.93 21.90
N LYS A 381 15.82 13.04 22.93
CA LYS A 381 14.93 11.95 23.37
C LYS A 381 13.84 11.63 22.34
N GLN A 382 13.19 12.66 21.79
CA GLN A 382 12.14 12.48 20.77
C GLN A 382 12.72 11.94 19.45
N ARG A 383 13.96 12.34 19.12
CA ARG A 383 14.67 11.79 17.98
C ARG A 383 15.03 10.32 18.17
N GLN A 384 15.40 9.90 19.38
CA GLN A 384 15.69 8.49 19.68
C GLN A 384 14.46 7.60 19.56
N CYS A 385 13.28 8.08 19.97
CA CYS A 385 11.99 7.40 19.81
C CYS A 385 11.78 6.95 18.35
N LEU A 386 11.86 7.86 17.38
CA LEU A 386 11.59 7.53 15.96
C LEU A 386 12.74 6.92 15.16
N LEU A 387 13.95 6.84 15.73
CA LEU A 387 15.13 6.30 15.03
C LEU A 387 15.49 4.89 15.50
N ASN A 388 15.21 4.59 16.77
CA ASN A 388 15.51 3.29 17.34
C ASN A 388 14.42 2.31 16.95
N LYS A 389 14.81 1.04 16.87
CA LYS A 389 13.88 -0.07 16.71
C LYS A 389 13.75 -0.75 18.05
N ILE A 390 12.53 -0.87 18.54
CA ILE A 390 12.18 -1.69 19.68
C ILE A 390 12.11 -3.15 19.24
N GLU A 391 12.47 -4.05 20.15
CA GLU A 391 12.33 -5.49 19.96
C GLU A 391 10.85 -5.87 19.84
N VAL A 392 10.55 -6.76 18.90
CA VAL A 392 9.19 -7.21 18.63
C VAL A 392 8.85 -8.35 19.59
N ASP A 393 7.65 -8.34 20.17
CA ASP A 393 7.13 -9.44 20.97
C ASP A 393 7.13 -10.75 20.18
N VAL A 394 7.75 -11.79 20.76
CA VAL A 394 7.90 -13.12 20.16
C VAL A 394 6.59 -13.87 19.96
N THR A 395 5.50 -13.42 20.59
CA THR A 395 4.16 -14.01 20.45
C THR A 395 3.40 -13.49 19.24
N LEU A 396 3.92 -12.48 18.54
CA LEU A 396 3.29 -11.93 17.35
C LEU A 396 3.45 -12.88 16.15
N PRO A 397 2.36 -13.16 15.41
CA PRO A 397 2.45 -13.99 14.21
C PRO A 397 3.15 -13.21 13.10
N ASP A 398 4.01 -13.90 12.34
CA ASP A 398 4.55 -13.37 11.09
C ASP A 398 3.48 -13.48 10.01
N VAL A 399 2.92 -12.33 9.62
CA VAL A 399 1.87 -12.20 8.60
C VAL A 399 2.29 -11.24 7.48
N ILE A 400 3.59 -10.97 7.33
CA ILE A 400 4.09 -9.97 6.36
C ILE A 400 3.77 -10.38 4.91
N ASP A 401 3.91 -11.67 4.59
CA ASP A 401 3.65 -12.21 3.26
C ASP A 401 2.21 -12.70 3.07
N ASP A 402 1.45 -12.78 4.16
CA ASP A 402 0.07 -13.22 4.17
C ASP A 402 -0.87 -12.10 3.71
N GLN A 403 -1.93 -12.48 2.98
CA GLN A 403 -2.94 -11.54 2.54
C GLN A 403 -4.24 -11.74 3.32
N PRO A 404 -4.74 -10.73 4.07
CA PRO A 404 -5.92 -10.91 4.90
C PRO A 404 -7.15 -11.30 4.08
N GLY A 405 -7.32 -10.79 2.87
CA GLY A 405 -8.42 -11.18 1.99
C GLY A 405 -8.33 -12.58 1.38
N GLN A 406 -7.24 -13.32 1.62
CA GLN A 406 -7.12 -14.74 1.30
C GLN A 406 -7.44 -15.64 2.51
N GLU A 407 -7.31 -15.11 3.72
CA GLU A 407 -7.72 -15.80 4.96
C GLU A 407 -9.18 -15.55 5.30
N PHE A 408 -9.66 -14.33 5.03
CA PHE A 408 -11.01 -13.89 5.29
C PHE A 408 -11.70 -13.61 3.96
N THR A 409 -12.54 -14.54 3.53
CA THR A 409 -13.41 -14.36 2.37
C THR A 409 -14.31 -13.12 2.55
N PRO A 410 -14.82 -12.51 1.47
CA PRO A 410 -15.75 -11.39 1.57
C PRO A 410 -16.96 -11.65 2.48
N ASP A 411 -17.53 -12.87 2.45
CA ASP A 411 -18.63 -13.22 3.35
C ASP A 411 -18.17 -13.29 4.81
N GLN A 412 -16.97 -13.82 5.09
CA GLN A 412 -16.40 -13.79 6.44
C GLN A 412 -16.10 -12.38 6.92
N GLN A 413 -15.63 -11.48 6.04
CA GLN A 413 -15.46 -10.07 6.39
C GLN A 413 -16.81 -9.44 6.80
N CYS A 414 -17.89 -9.72 6.06
CA CYS A 414 -19.24 -9.27 6.44
C CYS A 414 -19.77 -9.92 7.73
N THR A 415 -19.55 -11.22 7.91
CA THR A 415 -19.87 -11.94 9.16
C THR A 415 -19.11 -11.38 10.35
N ASN A 416 -17.85 -10.97 10.16
CA ASN A 416 -17.09 -10.33 11.22
C ASN A 416 -17.71 -8.98 11.57
N ILE A 417 -18.16 -8.18 10.60
CA ILE A 417 -18.75 -6.85 10.87
C ILE A 417 -20.12 -6.93 11.56
N TYR A 418 -21.00 -7.85 11.15
CA TYR A 418 -22.41 -7.85 11.53
C TYR A 418 -22.91 -9.17 12.14
N GLY A 419 -22.03 -10.14 12.37
CA GLY A 419 -22.35 -11.47 12.89
C GLY A 419 -22.79 -12.49 11.83
N ASN A 420 -23.03 -13.72 12.27
CA ASN A 420 -23.16 -14.94 11.45
C ASN A 420 -24.29 -14.97 10.41
N THR A 421 -25.20 -14.00 10.42
CA THR A 421 -26.28 -13.90 9.42
C THR A 421 -25.97 -12.89 8.30
N SER A 422 -24.84 -12.19 8.40
CA SER A 422 -24.32 -11.30 7.37
C SER A 422 -23.55 -12.07 6.30
N TYR A 423 -23.45 -11.47 5.12
CA TYR A 423 -22.77 -12.01 3.95
C TYR A 423 -22.53 -10.89 2.93
N LEU A 424 -21.70 -11.18 1.92
CA LEU A 424 -21.46 -10.27 0.79
C LEU A 424 -22.72 -10.17 -0.08
N CYS A 425 -23.24 -8.96 -0.26
CA CYS A 425 -24.30 -8.69 -1.20
C CYS A 425 -23.78 -8.84 -2.64
N ARG A 426 -24.38 -9.77 -3.39
CA ARG A 426 -24.01 -10.09 -4.78
C ARG A 426 -25.08 -9.59 -5.75
N GLY A 427 -24.70 -9.47 -7.02
CA GLY A 427 -25.54 -8.88 -8.06
C GLY A 427 -24.89 -7.65 -8.67
N THR A 428 -25.18 -7.39 -9.94
CA THR A 428 -24.70 -6.21 -10.68
C THR A 428 -25.03 -4.87 -10.01
N SER A 429 -26.07 -4.81 -9.18
CA SER A 429 -26.40 -3.63 -8.36
C SER A 429 -25.35 -3.28 -7.30
N PHE A 430 -24.48 -4.22 -6.93
CA PHE A 430 -23.40 -4.06 -5.95
C PHE A 430 -22.01 -4.06 -6.62
N GLY A 431 -21.98 -3.93 -7.94
CA GLY A 431 -20.77 -3.90 -8.74
C GLY A 431 -20.35 -5.27 -9.28
N LEU A 432 -19.25 -5.27 -10.04
CA LEU A 432 -18.62 -6.47 -10.57
C LEU A 432 -17.50 -6.95 -9.63
N GLY A 433 -16.92 -8.12 -9.91
CA GLY A 433 -15.79 -8.64 -9.13
C GLY A 433 -14.65 -7.65 -8.92
N GLU A 434 -14.30 -6.87 -9.95
CA GLU A 434 -13.20 -5.91 -9.86
C GLU A 434 -13.50 -4.70 -8.97
N SER A 435 -14.78 -4.32 -8.80
CA SER A 435 -15.14 -3.16 -7.99
C SER A 435 -15.12 -3.43 -6.49
N ILE A 436 -15.04 -4.69 -6.05
CA ILE A 436 -15.01 -5.04 -4.62
C ILE A 436 -13.86 -4.36 -3.88
N CYS A 437 -12.74 -4.12 -4.57
CA CYS A 437 -11.57 -3.46 -3.99
C CYS A 437 -11.84 -2.02 -3.58
N LYS A 438 -12.83 -1.36 -4.21
CA LYS A 438 -13.27 -0.02 -3.85
C LYS A 438 -14.50 -0.02 -2.96
N ALA A 439 -15.41 -0.96 -3.21
CA ALA A 439 -16.72 -1.00 -2.60
C ALA A 439 -17.17 -2.45 -2.41
N MET A 440 -17.09 -2.92 -1.17
CA MET A 440 -17.67 -4.18 -0.71
C MET A 440 -18.99 -3.89 -0.01
N PHE A 441 -20.04 -4.65 -0.29
CA PHE A 441 -21.36 -4.40 0.32
C PHE A 441 -21.76 -5.57 1.21
N CYS A 442 -21.98 -5.32 2.50
CA CYS A 442 -22.36 -6.34 3.47
C CYS A 442 -23.83 -6.23 3.85
N ARG A 443 -24.51 -7.39 3.93
CA ARG A 443 -25.89 -7.46 4.42
C ARG A 443 -25.94 -7.11 5.90
N ASN A 444 -26.63 -6.04 6.30
CA ASN A 444 -26.83 -5.72 7.72
C ASN A 444 -28.15 -6.31 8.24
N PRO A 445 -28.12 -7.40 9.03
CA PRO A 445 -29.33 -8.10 9.48
C PRO A 445 -30.19 -7.26 10.44
N HIS A 446 -29.63 -6.26 11.10
CA HIS A 446 -30.32 -5.37 12.04
C HIS A 446 -31.21 -4.32 11.36
N THR A 447 -31.18 -4.25 10.04
CA THR A 447 -32.01 -3.33 9.24
C THR A 447 -32.83 -4.10 8.20
N THR A 448 -33.89 -3.47 7.69
CA THR A 448 -34.95 -4.01 6.83
C THR A 448 -34.52 -4.47 5.42
N ARG A 449 -33.43 -5.22 5.28
CA ARG A 449 -32.84 -5.72 4.00
C ARG A 449 -31.85 -4.80 3.28
N LYS A 450 -31.13 -3.92 4.00
CA LYS A 450 -30.09 -3.06 3.42
C LYS A 450 -28.71 -3.75 3.34
N CYS A 451 -27.99 -3.46 2.26
CA CYS A 451 -26.57 -3.73 2.09
C CYS A 451 -25.81 -2.43 2.37
N VAL A 452 -24.79 -2.50 3.23
CA VAL A 452 -24.01 -1.35 3.70
C VAL A 452 -22.62 -1.40 3.07
N LEU A 453 -22.14 -0.24 2.63
CA LEU A 453 -20.83 -0.08 2.01
C LEU A 453 -19.71 -0.24 3.04
N HIS A 454 -18.71 -1.02 2.67
CA HIS A 454 -17.47 -1.34 3.37
C HIS A 454 -16.32 -1.45 2.37
N SER A 455 -15.08 -1.49 2.85
CA SER A 455 -13.87 -1.73 2.07
C SER A 455 -13.48 -3.20 2.12
N ALA A 456 -13.06 -3.81 1.02
CA ALA A 456 -12.49 -5.16 1.11
C ALA A 456 -11.10 -5.12 1.76
N ALA A 457 -10.74 -6.18 2.48
CA ALA A 457 -9.38 -6.37 2.97
C ALA A 457 -8.37 -6.46 1.80
N GLU A 458 -7.13 -6.03 2.04
CA GLU A 458 -6.02 -6.23 1.09
C GLU A 458 -5.90 -7.71 0.71
N GLY A 459 -5.61 -7.96 -0.56
CA GLY A 459 -5.53 -9.29 -1.13
C GLY A 459 -6.88 -10.00 -1.28
N THR A 460 -8.03 -9.35 -1.07
CA THR A 460 -9.34 -9.95 -1.41
C THR A 460 -9.41 -10.29 -2.90
N SER A 461 -9.85 -11.51 -3.25
CA SER A 461 -9.95 -11.93 -4.65
C SER A 461 -10.94 -11.03 -5.41
N CYS A 462 -10.55 -10.52 -6.58
CA CYS A 462 -11.38 -9.61 -7.39
C CYS A 462 -11.47 -10.02 -8.87
N GLY A 463 -10.84 -11.13 -9.22
CA GLY A 463 -10.82 -11.70 -10.57
C GLY A 463 -9.94 -12.95 -10.63
N ASP A 464 -9.87 -13.59 -11.79
CA ASP A 464 -8.97 -14.72 -12.01
C ASP A 464 -7.50 -14.28 -11.89
N ARG A 465 -6.78 -14.84 -10.90
CA ARG A 465 -5.40 -14.44 -10.55
C ARG A 465 -5.28 -12.92 -10.29
N LYS A 466 -6.34 -12.31 -9.77
CA LYS A 466 -6.36 -10.91 -9.34
C LYS A 466 -6.85 -10.77 -7.90
N TRP A 467 -6.28 -9.82 -7.19
CA TRP A 467 -6.71 -9.47 -5.84
C TRP A 467 -6.64 -7.96 -5.60
N CYS A 468 -7.21 -7.51 -4.49
CA CYS A 468 -7.22 -6.12 -4.11
C CYS A 468 -5.86 -5.66 -3.62
N HIS A 469 -5.37 -4.55 -4.16
CA HIS A 469 -4.18 -3.87 -3.69
C HIS A 469 -4.39 -2.36 -3.72
N GLN A 470 -4.43 -1.71 -2.56
CA GLN A 470 -4.64 -0.26 -2.42
C GLN A 470 -5.88 0.24 -3.19
N GLY A 471 -6.98 -0.50 -3.08
CA GLY A 471 -8.24 -0.21 -3.77
C GLY A 471 -8.30 -0.63 -5.23
N HIS A 472 -7.19 -1.09 -5.82
CA HIS A 472 -7.14 -1.57 -7.21
C HIS A 472 -7.29 -3.09 -7.30
N CYS A 473 -7.97 -3.57 -8.34
CA CYS A 473 -7.96 -4.99 -8.68
C CYS A 473 -6.76 -5.31 -9.58
N VAL A 474 -5.71 -5.92 -9.01
CA VAL A 474 -4.42 -6.12 -9.69
C VAL A 474 -4.12 -7.59 -9.90
N TYR A 475 -3.45 -7.91 -11.01
CA TYR A 475 -2.94 -9.26 -11.27
C TYR A 475 -1.81 -9.60 -10.27
N SER A 476 -1.84 -10.82 -9.74
CA SER A 476 -0.77 -11.39 -8.93
C SER A 476 -0.62 -12.87 -9.23
N LYS A 477 0.63 -13.35 -9.32
CA LYS A 477 0.90 -14.79 -9.48
C LYS A 477 0.51 -15.61 -8.25
N LEU A 478 0.43 -14.95 -7.09
CA LEU A 478 0.06 -15.58 -5.81
C LEU A 478 -1.46 -15.56 -5.60
N ALA A 479 -2.21 -14.75 -6.36
CA ALA A 479 -3.66 -14.73 -6.25
C ALA A 479 -4.26 -16.04 -6.82
N PRO A 480 -5.31 -16.59 -6.19
CA PRO A 480 -5.93 -17.83 -6.63
C PRO A 480 -6.59 -17.67 -7.99
N SER A 481 -6.72 -18.79 -8.70
CA SER A 481 -7.55 -18.82 -9.90
C SER A 481 -9.02 -18.76 -9.51
N ARG A 482 -9.81 -17.98 -10.23
CA ARG A 482 -11.24 -17.76 -9.98
C ARG A 482 -12.02 -17.96 -11.25
N GLN A 483 -13.20 -18.57 -11.15
CA GLN A 483 -14.04 -18.78 -12.31
C GLN A 483 -14.59 -17.46 -12.85
N ALA A 484 -14.43 -17.23 -14.14
CA ALA A 484 -14.91 -16.02 -14.80
C ALA A 484 -16.42 -15.86 -14.59
N GLY A 485 -16.84 -14.66 -14.18
CA GLY A 485 -18.26 -14.37 -13.88
C GLY A 485 -18.79 -15.00 -12.58
N CYS A 486 -17.97 -15.70 -11.80
CA CYS A 486 -18.38 -16.29 -10.51
C CYS A 486 -17.27 -16.27 -9.46
N ILE A 487 -16.73 -15.08 -9.21
CA ILE A 487 -15.57 -14.90 -8.34
C ILE A 487 -15.91 -15.19 -6.87
N PHE A 488 -17.15 -14.88 -6.46
CA PHE A 488 -17.60 -14.98 -5.08
C PHE A 488 -18.53 -16.16 -4.81
N GLY A 489 -18.81 -17.00 -5.81
CA GLY A 489 -19.82 -18.05 -5.69
C GLY A 489 -21.24 -17.51 -5.48
N ASP A 490 -22.11 -18.36 -4.95
CA ASP A 490 -23.53 -18.04 -4.75
C ASP A 490 -23.76 -17.08 -3.59
N GLN A 491 -24.84 -16.31 -3.68
CA GLN A 491 -25.34 -15.50 -2.60
C GLN A 491 -25.86 -16.39 -1.47
N ALA A 492 -25.39 -16.12 -0.27
CA ALA A 492 -25.87 -16.79 0.93
C ALA A 492 -27.33 -16.41 1.25
N GLY A 493 -28.06 -17.39 1.78
CA GLY A 493 -29.44 -17.22 2.24
C GLY A 493 -30.50 -17.23 1.13
N VAL A 494 -31.66 -16.68 1.45
CA VAL A 494 -32.82 -16.63 0.55
C VAL A 494 -32.64 -15.55 -0.50
N ILE A 495 -32.81 -15.92 -1.77
CA ILE A 495 -32.64 -15.00 -2.91
C ILE A 495 -33.95 -14.61 -3.60
N PHE A 496 -34.94 -15.51 -3.65
CA PHE A 496 -36.22 -15.30 -4.31
C PHE A 496 -37.27 -16.30 -3.78
N GLU A 497 -38.51 -15.85 -3.55
CA GLU A 497 -39.64 -16.71 -3.12
C GLU A 497 -39.35 -17.68 -1.96
N GLY A 498 -38.54 -17.26 -0.97
CA GLY A 498 -38.19 -18.13 0.16
C GLY A 498 -37.14 -19.20 -0.16
N LYS A 499 -36.58 -19.22 -1.38
CA LYS A 499 -35.65 -20.23 -1.87
C LYS A 499 -34.21 -19.72 -1.91
N THR A 500 -33.26 -20.63 -1.67
CA THR A 500 -31.83 -20.44 -1.95
C THR A 500 -31.53 -20.66 -3.43
N CYS A 501 -30.31 -20.38 -3.89
CA CYS A 501 -29.90 -20.68 -5.26
C CYS A 501 -30.09 -22.15 -5.63
N ASP A 502 -29.60 -23.07 -4.82
CA ASP A 502 -29.74 -24.52 -5.05
C ASP A 502 -31.21 -24.96 -5.14
N MET A 503 -32.06 -24.49 -4.22
CA MET A 503 -33.49 -24.81 -4.22
C MET A 503 -34.20 -24.27 -5.48
N LEU A 504 -33.94 -23.02 -5.83
CA LEU A 504 -34.57 -22.36 -6.98
C LEU A 504 -34.17 -23.03 -8.30
N LEU A 505 -32.89 -23.37 -8.45
CA LEU A 505 -32.35 -23.90 -9.69
C LEU A 505 -32.66 -25.39 -9.89
N LYS A 506 -32.85 -26.15 -8.81
CA LYS A 506 -33.41 -27.50 -8.88
C LYS A 506 -34.84 -27.52 -9.40
N GLU A 507 -35.64 -26.51 -9.05
CA GLU A 507 -37.02 -26.39 -9.53
C GLU A 507 -37.08 -25.90 -10.97
N SER A 508 -36.24 -24.93 -11.34
CA SER A 508 -36.16 -24.45 -12.71
C SER A 508 -34.75 -23.94 -13.06
N PRO A 509 -33.98 -24.70 -13.85
CA PRO A 509 -32.67 -24.25 -14.34
C PRO A 509 -32.73 -23.00 -15.22
N GLY A 510 -33.90 -22.67 -15.75
CA GLY A 510 -34.15 -21.51 -16.61
C GLY A 510 -33.70 -20.17 -15.99
N TYR A 511 -33.69 -20.08 -14.67
CA TYR A 511 -33.18 -18.90 -13.96
C TYR A 511 -31.70 -18.63 -14.24
N CYS A 512 -30.89 -19.63 -14.62
CA CYS A 512 -29.49 -19.42 -15.00
C CYS A 512 -29.31 -18.60 -16.30
N TYR A 513 -30.33 -18.54 -17.15
CA TYR A 513 -30.32 -17.69 -18.35
C TYR A 513 -30.77 -16.25 -18.06
N ILE A 514 -31.18 -15.94 -16.83
CA ILE A 514 -31.59 -14.60 -16.41
C ILE A 514 -30.43 -13.94 -15.64
N GLN A 515 -29.87 -12.87 -16.18
CA GLN A 515 -28.65 -12.24 -15.66
C GLN A 515 -28.70 -11.93 -14.15
N SER A 516 -29.82 -11.41 -13.65
CA SER A 516 -29.99 -11.06 -12.22
C SER A 516 -29.96 -12.25 -11.27
N PHE A 517 -30.28 -13.46 -11.77
CA PHE A 517 -30.18 -14.70 -11.00
C PHE A 517 -28.80 -15.32 -11.20
N TRP A 518 -28.26 -15.29 -12.42
CA TRP A 518 -26.88 -15.66 -12.70
C TRP A 518 -25.90 -14.93 -11.77
N ASP A 519 -25.99 -13.60 -11.67
CA ASP A 519 -25.08 -12.79 -10.84
C ASP A 519 -25.10 -13.16 -9.36
N ARG A 520 -26.17 -13.82 -8.89
CA ARG A 520 -26.36 -14.25 -7.49
C ARG A 520 -26.20 -15.74 -7.28
N CYS A 521 -26.30 -16.56 -8.34
CA CYS A 521 -26.35 -18.02 -8.25
C CYS A 521 -25.40 -18.71 -9.24
N CYS A 522 -24.35 -18.00 -9.66
CA CYS A 522 -23.44 -18.46 -10.69
C CYS A 522 -22.79 -19.81 -10.38
N GLN A 523 -22.50 -20.14 -9.12
CA GLN A 523 -21.85 -21.39 -8.75
C GLN A 523 -22.83 -22.56 -8.88
N SER A 524 -24.06 -22.38 -8.40
CA SER A 524 -25.12 -23.35 -8.64
C SER A 524 -25.47 -23.48 -10.14
N CYS A 525 -25.39 -22.40 -10.94
CA CYS A 525 -25.58 -22.52 -12.38
C CYS A 525 -24.44 -23.28 -13.05
N TYR A 526 -23.20 -23.07 -12.62
CA TYR A 526 -22.06 -23.83 -13.14
C TYR A 526 -22.17 -25.33 -12.85
N SER A 527 -22.75 -25.74 -11.72
CA SER A 527 -22.98 -27.16 -11.42
C SER A 527 -24.05 -27.81 -12.31
N LEU A 528 -24.87 -27.02 -13.01
CA LEU A 528 -25.89 -27.48 -13.96
C LEU A 528 -25.40 -27.54 -15.41
N GLN A 529 -24.12 -27.28 -15.67
CA GLN A 529 -23.62 -27.26 -17.05
C GLN A 529 -23.78 -28.61 -17.75
N THR A 530 -24.47 -28.60 -18.90
CA THR A 530 -24.77 -29.81 -19.68
C THR A 530 -23.74 -30.08 -20.78
N GLY A 531 -22.98 -29.05 -21.19
CA GLY A 531 -22.12 -29.08 -22.38
C GLY A 531 -22.86 -29.05 -23.72
N VAL A 532 -24.20 -28.97 -23.72
CA VAL A 532 -25.02 -28.88 -24.94
C VAL A 532 -25.17 -27.42 -25.34
N LYS A 533 -24.79 -27.10 -26.57
CA LYS A 533 -24.87 -25.73 -27.08
C LYS A 533 -26.33 -25.29 -27.19
N GLY A 534 -26.64 -24.10 -26.67
CA GLY A 534 -28.00 -23.61 -26.58
C GLY A 534 -28.85 -24.35 -25.54
N CYS A 535 -28.26 -25.14 -24.65
CA CYS A 535 -28.90 -25.79 -23.52
C CYS A 535 -27.93 -25.87 -22.35
N GLU A 536 -27.12 -24.83 -22.19
CA GLU A 536 -25.96 -24.78 -21.30
C GLU A 536 -26.31 -25.22 -19.88
N PHE A 537 -27.50 -24.90 -19.38
CA PHE A 537 -28.00 -25.24 -18.05
C PHE A 537 -29.25 -26.11 -18.06
N GLY A 538 -29.63 -26.68 -19.21
CA GLY A 538 -30.92 -27.37 -19.41
C GLY A 538 -32.02 -26.41 -19.86
N ASP A 539 -33.25 -26.63 -19.35
CA ASP A 539 -34.46 -25.87 -19.73
C ASP A 539 -34.23 -24.36 -19.61
N LYS A 540 -34.49 -23.61 -20.69
CA LYS A 540 -34.42 -22.14 -20.73
C LYS A 540 -35.71 -21.50 -20.23
N VAL A 541 -36.85 -22.11 -20.56
CA VAL A 541 -38.15 -21.59 -20.16
C VAL A 541 -38.46 -22.06 -18.75
N LEU A 542 -38.92 -21.14 -17.92
CA LEU A 542 -39.32 -21.45 -16.56
C LEU A 542 -40.51 -22.43 -16.58
N HIS A 543 -40.43 -23.48 -15.76
CA HIS A 543 -41.49 -24.48 -15.59
C HIS A 543 -41.97 -25.15 -16.89
N CYS A 544 -41.05 -25.63 -17.71
CA CYS A 544 -41.33 -26.42 -18.90
C CYS A 544 -42.29 -27.61 -18.62
N LYS A 545 -43.17 -27.92 -19.59
CA LYS A 545 -44.16 -29.00 -19.49
C LYS A 545 -43.94 -30.05 -20.56
N LYS A 546 -43.83 -31.32 -20.17
CA LYS A 546 -43.67 -32.45 -21.11
C LYS A 546 -44.78 -32.55 -22.16
N ALA A 547 -46.00 -32.15 -21.81
CA ALA A 547 -47.15 -32.18 -22.72
C ALA A 547 -46.97 -31.27 -23.96
N ASN A 548 -46.06 -30.30 -23.90
CA ASN A 548 -45.82 -29.35 -24.97
C ASN A 548 -44.61 -29.74 -25.85
N CYS A 549 -43.92 -30.83 -25.53
CA CYS A 549 -42.80 -31.31 -26.34
C CYS A 549 -43.28 -31.75 -27.73
N GLY A 550 -42.51 -31.44 -28.77
CA GLY A 550 -42.85 -31.64 -30.18
C GLY A 550 -43.72 -30.54 -30.79
N GLN A 551 -44.13 -29.52 -30.01
CA GLN A 551 -44.94 -28.41 -30.52
C GLN A 551 -44.08 -27.21 -30.94
N ASN A 552 -44.54 -26.48 -31.95
CA ASN A 552 -43.96 -25.18 -32.30
C ASN A 552 -44.57 -24.09 -31.41
N VAL A 553 -43.73 -23.20 -30.89
CA VAL A 553 -44.18 -21.96 -30.23
C VAL A 553 -44.49 -20.87 -31.27
N SER A 554 -45.14 -19.79 -30.85
CA SER A 554 -45.75 -18.76 -31.71
C SER A 554 -44.81 -18.06 -32.69
N ASN A 555 -43.50 -18.15 -32.47
CA ASN A 555 -42.44 -17.59 -33.32
C ASN A 555 -41.85 -18.62 -34.32
N GLY A 556 -42.39 -19.84 -34.38
CA GLY A 556 -41.95 -20.92 -35.26
C GLY A 556 -40.78 -21.76 -34.75
N THR A 557 -40.28 -21.54 -33.52
CA THR A 557 -39.26 -22.40 -32.91
C THR A 557 -39.89 -23.62 -32.24
N LEU A 558 -39.18 -24.75 -32.25
CA LEU A 558 -39.64 -25.97 -31.57
C LEU A 558 -39.49 -25.80 -30.05
N TYR A 559 -40.54 -26.07 -29.29
CA TYR A 559 -40.56 -25.97 -27.82
C TYR A 559 -39.42 -26.76 -27.16
N ASP A 560 -39.02 -27.88 -27.76
CA ASP A 560 -37.96 -28.77 -27.31
C ASP A 560 -36.60 -28.08 -27.20
N ILE A 561 -36.33 -27.09 -28.06
CA ILE A 561 -35.07 -26.33 -28.07
C ILE A 561 -34.95 -25.46 -26.81
N ASP A 562 -36.08 -24.97 -26.30
CA ASP A 562 -36.13 -24.11 -25.12
C ASP A 562 -36.44 -24.91 -23.84
N CYS A 563 -36.95 -26.13 -23.95
CA CYS A 563 -37.27 -27.04 -22.86
C CYS A 563 -36.47 -28.35 -22.96
N CYS A 564 -35.17 -28.23 -23.19
CA CYS A 564 -34.34 -29.37 -23.56
C CYS A 564 -34.09 -30.41 -22.48
N GLY A 565 -34.09 -30.05 -21.20
CA GLY A 565 -34.10 -31.02 -20.11
C GLY A 565 -35.43 -31.77 -20.05
N THR A 566 -36.54 -31.03 -20.02
CA THR A 566 -37.90 -31.57 -19.94
C THR A 566 -38.25 -32.47 -21.13
N CYS A 567 -37.90 -32.03 -22.34
CA CYS A 567 -38.14 -32.74 -23.59
C CYS A 567 -37.00 -33.69 -23.98
N SER A 568 -35.93 -33.76 -23.18
CA SER A 568 -34.72 -34.56 -23.48
C SER A 568 -34.12 -34.26 -24.86
N TYR A 569 -34.20 -33.01 -25.30
CA TYR A 569 -33.63 -32.56 -26.56
C TYR A 569 -32.11 -32.70 -26.52
N LYS A 570 -31.58 -33.50 -27.45
CA LYS A 570 -30.14 -33.62 -27.70
C LYS A 570 -29.92 -33.06 -29.10
N GLU A 571 -29.00 -32.11 -29.23
CA GLU A 571 -28.65 -31.55 -30.54
C GLU A 571 -28.25 -32.70 -31.48
N HIS A 572 -28.94 -32.86 -32.62
CA HIS A 572 -28.40 -33.67 -33.70
C HIS A 572 -27.21 -32.92 -34.29
N GLN A 573 -26.04 -33.58 -34.34
CA GLN A 573 -24.95 -33.14 -35.22
C GLN A 573 -25.56 -32.86 -36.59
N ALA A 574 -25.30 -31.65 -37.10
CA ALA A 574 -25.81 -31.15 -38.36
C ALA A 574 -25.84 -32.26 -39.43
N THR A 575 -27.05 -32.62 -39.84
CA THR A 575 -27.25 -33.51 -40.98
C THR A 575 -26.54 -32.90 -42.19
N THR A 576 -25.60 -33.69 -42.70
CA THR A 576 -24.91 -33.51 -43.97
C THR A 576 -25.88 -33.08 -45.06
N VAL A 577 -25.83 -31.81 -45.43
CA VAL A 577 -26.29 -31.41 -46.76
C VAL A 577 -25.26 -31.96 -47.73
N SER A 578 -25.77 -32.83 -48.60
CA SER A 578 -25.10 -33.54 -49.67
C SER A 578 -24.10 -32.67 -50.43
N SER A 579 -22.95 -33.29 -50.68
CA SER A 579 -21.89 -32.91 -51.59
C SER A 579 -22.38 -32.19 -52.85
N ILE A 580 -21.91 -30.95 -53.02
CA ILE A 580 -21.54 -30.44 -54.34
C ILE A 580 -20.02 -30.33 -54.36
N GLU A 581 -19.47 -30.78 -55.48
CA GLU A 581 -18.09 -31.17 -55.75
C GLU A 581 -17.02 -30.17 -55.31
N THR A 582 -15.94 -30.77 -54.82
CA THR A 582 -14.64 -30.18 -54.57
C THR A 582 -14.04 -29.62 -55.86
N THR A 583 -13.84 -28.30 -55.92
CA THR A 583 -12.73 -27.73 -56.69
C THR A 583 -11.82 -26.95 -55.76
N ALA A 584 -10.53 -27.23 -55.89
CA ALA A 584 -9.49 -26.81 -54.99
C ALA A 584 -9.09 -25.34 -55.19
N ALA A 585 -8.56 -24.78 -54.10
CA ALA A 585 -7.68 -23.61 -54.00
C ALA A 585 -8.29 -22.24 -54.27
N THR A 586 -8.39 -21.42 -53.21
CA THR A 586 -7.50 -20.25 -53.04
C THR A 586 -7.73 -19.59 -51.68
N VAL A 587 -6.63 -19.33 -50.97
CA VAL A 587 -6.57 -18.34 -49.89
C VAL A 587 -6.88 -16.97 -50.50
N SER A 588 -7.98 -16.34 -50.08
CA SER A 588 -8.35 -14.98 -50.52
C SER A 588 -9.08 -14.21 -49.42
N THR A 589 -8.31 -13.29 -48.83
CA THR A 589 -8.63 -11.95 -48.31
C THR A 589 -10.08 -11.57 -47.96
N ASN A 590 -10.24 -11.08 -46.71
CA ASN A 590 -11.16 -10.03 -46.27
C ASN A 590 -12.48 -9.90 -47.03
N LYS A 591 -13.51 -10.61 -46.56
CA LYS A 591 -14.88 -10.30 -46.96
C LYS A 591 -15.27 -8.96 -46.32
N ALA A 592 -15.34 -7.91 -47.14
CA ALA A 592 -15.83 -6.61 -46.72
C ALA A 592 -17.26 -6.73 -46.18
N CYS A 593 -17.50 -6.03 -45.08
CA CYS A 593 -18.81 -5.99 -44.46
C CYS A 593 -19.78 -5.11 -45.27
N GLU A 594 -20.93 -5.66 -45.66
CA GLU A 594 -21.97 -4.97 -46.43
C GLU A 594 -23.26 -4.82 -45.62
N ASP A 595 -23.99 -3.72 -45.85
CA ASP A 595 -25.28 -3.48 -45.21
C ASP A 595 -26.39 -4.33 -45.83
N THR A 596 -27.27 -4.85 -44.97
CA THR A 596 -28.51 -5.54 -45.34
C THR A 596 -29.70 -4.80 -44.75
N THR A 597 -30.93 -5.09 -45.18
CA THR A 597 -32.11 -4.45 -44.59
C THR A 597 -32.33 -4.90 -43.14
N PHE A 598 -32.56 -3.94 -42.23
CA PHE A 598 -32.87 -4.19 -40.82
C PHE A 598 -34.28 -3.65 -40.53
N TYR A 599 -35.19 -4.52 -40.05
CA TYR A 599 -36.63 -4.21 -39.90
C TYR A 599 -37.28 -3.60 -41.17
N ASN A 600 -37.05 -4.21 -42.34
CA ASN A 600 -37.56 -3.74 -43.65
C ASN A 600 -37.19 -2.28 -43.99
N ARG A 601 -36.14 -1.74 -43.39
CA ARG A 601 -35.57 -0.43 -43.71
C ARG A 601 -34.12 -0.57 -44.14
N THR A 602 -33.63 0.40 -44.90
CA THR A 602 -32.19 0.53 -45.14
C THR A 602 -31.48 0.88 -43.84
N CYS A 603 -30.25 0.39 -43.65
CA CYS A 603 -29.47 0.68 -42.44
C CYS A 603 -29.27 2.17 -42.18
N SER A 604 -29.11 2.96 -43.25
CA SER A 604 -29.03 4.42 -43.14
C SER A 604 -30.31 5.03 -42.55
N ASN A 605 -31.48 4.60 -43.00
CA ASN A 605 -32.76 5.08 -42.47
C ASN A 605 -33.01 4.60 -41.04
N TYR A 606 -32.66 3.35 -40.71
CA TYR A 606 -32.81 2.82 -39.36
C TYR A 606 -31.94 3.59 -38.36
N LEU A 607 -30.68 3.86 -38.70
CA LEU A 607 -29.74 4.57 -37.83
C LEU A 607 -30.02 6.08 -37.73
N GLN A 608 -30.60 6.70 -38.76
CA GLN A 608 -31.10 8.08 -38.66
C GLN A 608 -32.27 8.21 -37.69
N LEU A 609 -33.17 7.22 -37.65
CA LEU A 609 -34.35 7.24 -36.78
C LEU A 609 -34.04 6.87 -35.33
N ASN A 610 -33.13 5.92 -35.10
CA ASN A 610 -32.88 5.34 -33.79
C ASN A 610 -31.54 5.78 -33.15
N GLY A 611 -30.71 6.50 -33.89
CA GLY A 611 -29.46 7.09 -33.39
C GLY A 611 -28.24 6.17 -33.44
N LYS A 612 -27.06 6.78 -33.33
CA LYS A 612 -25.75 6.12 -33.52
C LYS A 612 -25.41 5.04 -32.50
N LEU A 613 -26.02 5.08 -31.31
CA LEU A 613 -25.75 4.10 -30.25
C LEU A 613 -26.29 2.71 -30.59
N GLU A 614 -27.26 2.61 -31.51
CA GLU A 614 -27.77 1.34 -32.01
C GLU A 614 -26.65 0.48 -32.65
N CYS A 615 -25.61 1.12 -33.20
CA CYS A 615 -24.48 0.41 -33.76
C CYS A 615 -23.68 -0.41 -32.73
N TYR A 616 -23.84 -0.19 -31.43
CA TYR A 616 -23.19 -1.01 -30.39
C TYR A 616 -23.98 -2.28 -30.05
N LYS A 617 -25.23 -2.39 -30.53
CA LYS A 617 -26.01 -3.63 -30.42
C LYS A 617 -25.52 -4.60 -31.49
N ARG A 618 -25.10 -5.79 -31.06
CA ARG A 618 -24.55 -6.84 -31.93
C ARG A 618 -25.45 -7.16 -33.14
N GLN A 619 -26.75 -7.27 -32.93
CA GLN A 619 -27.74 -7.58 -33.98
C GLN A 619 -27.85 -6.48 -35.04
N VAL A 620 -27.69 -5.21 -34.65
CA VAL A 620 -27.68 -4.07 -35.57
C VAL A 620 -26.36 -4.03 -36.32
N TYR A 621 -25.24 -4.22 -35.62
CA TYR A 621 -23.91 -4.23 -36.25
C TYR A 621 -23.77 -5.37 -37.26
N GLU A 622 -24.24 -6.58 -36.96
CA GLU A 622 -24.16 -7.74 -37.89
C GLU A 622 -24.94 -7.51 -39.20
N LYS A 623 -25.95 -6.63 -39.19
CA LYS A 623 -26.79 -6.34 -40.37
C LYS A 623 -26.46 -5.00 -41.04
N CYS A 624 -25.91 -4.04 -40.30
CA CYS A 624 -25.66 -2.66 -40.72
C CYS A 624 -24.21 -2.22 -40.55
N CYS A 625 -23.25 -3.15 -40.69
CA CYS A 625 -21.89 -2.86 -40.28
C CYS A 625 -21.14 -1.88 -41.20
N GLN A 626 -21.53 -1.70 -42.47
CA GLN A 626 -20.95 -0.65 -43.31
C GLN A 626 -21.45 0.74 -42.88
N SER A 627 -22.75 0.90 -42.63
CA SER A 627 -23.33 2.14 -42.09
C SER A 627 -22.80 2.45 -40.69
N CYS A 628 -22.66 1.43 -39.83
CA CYS A 628 -22.12 1.59 -38.49
C CYS A 628 -20.62 1.92 -38.49
N SER A 629 -19.84 1.34 -39.40
CA SER A 629 -18.41 1.69 -39.56
C SER A 629 -18.24 3.13 -40.03
N LYS A 630 -19.06 3.59 -40.99
CA LYS A 630 -19.07 4.99 -41.45
C LYS A 630 -19.50 5.97 -40.37
N MET A 631 -20.46 5.61 -39.52
CA MET A 631 -20.89 6.47 -38.40
C MET A 631 -19.90 6.49 -37.24
N ARG A 632 -19.19 5.38 -36.98
CA ARG A 632 -18.14 5.31 -35.95
C ARG A 632 -16.88 6.09 -36.34
N ALA A 633 -16.49 6.07 -37.62
CA ALA A 633 -15.33 6.81 -38.13
C ALA A 633 -15.48 8.34 -38.09
N ARG A 634 -16.70 8.88 -37.86
CA ARG A 634 -16.94 10.33 -37.78
C ARG A 634 -16.63 10.95 -36.41
N ASN A 635 -16.07 10.20 -35.45
CA ASN A 635 -15.92 10.67 -34.07
C ASN A 635 -14.51 10.52 -33.43
N ASP A 636 -13.45 10.31 -34.20
CA ASP A 636 -12.06 10.45 -33.71
C ASP A 636 -11.54 11.91 -33.79
N GLY A 637 -12.46 12.88 -33.74
CA GLY A 637 -12.15 14.30 -33.81
C GLY A 637 -13.22 15.15 -33.15
N MET A 638 -13.32 15.08 -31.83
CA MET A 638 -13.69 16.18 -30.91
C MET A 638 -13.51 15.76 -29.46
#